data_AF-A0A7X6CQT4-F1
#
_entry.id   AF-A0A7X6CQT4-F1
#
_cell.length_a   1.000
_cell.length_b   1.000
_cell.length_c   1.000
_cell.angle_alpha   90.00
_cell.angle_beta   90.00
_cell.angle_gamma   90.00
#
_symmetry.space_group_name_H-M   'P 1'
#
loop_
_entity.id
_entity.type
_entity.pdbx_description
1 polymer ?
#
loop_
_entity_poly.entity_id
_entity_poly.type
_entity_poly.pdbx_seq_one_letter_code
_entity_poly.pdbx_strand_id
1 'polypeptide(L)'
;MGARIAANGPDGGGTVRVGGDFRGGGRVPNASVTYVDATSSIAVDATKAGNGGNAVIWADNTAAFLGSISARGVSSTPDSGGTGGLVEVSGKQRLIFSGTVDTSGTNGLGTLLIDPENILITDSQTSQENAAVPANTSILATGNQRQEQNTSSESLTISAQSLENMSATSNVVLEALNDIKISDLADSELSFRATTGSISFKADADRSGAGAFSMNVKDTISTNGGAISISGYRITAGILSSNGGNISLTGQESTAASKISSTNPRSGTSGNILLEGLNVAADKIDASGDAARGNIILNARNNLTLGTAAAGSGNILLTGNEIDLKGGRNSIGGSGFLVLQPWSPGQNIAIAGTGEVGTNTFLNLTASDLETLQNGFAGITIGRNNGSGSILIANNFTAYDPLTLQSPAASGTITTTGSLTGADNASITIKADGNIRTGNISTNGQEIRLASNSGDITAGQLHTGTAAPENSQNSSRMPAAMGDVSITAEGKVTAGSIDTRGEQPGNVTLTGRGGVSAGAIDAGGGTGGNITLTGSEIDLTGGSNSVTSNGNLVLQPADPRQNITLNATGDTEALDLTAAELSSLRNGFSSIAIGRSDGSGTITIAPPTITFQDPTTIQSPSGTGSIAGTGAIAGTDNAAITLIGGSVSVGDVTSTAGINITSSRGSVSTGTLSSRTQNGEAGDISIRSAGAVASGNVNAFGASGGGDISISASGRIGTGTINSSSQSGNAGSSTLTGQKDIEVTSIKARGNTGGDVEIAAGGRFG
;
A
#
# COMPACT_ATOMS: atom_id res chain seq x y z
N MET A 1 -19.96 -55.59 34.79
CA MET A 1 -19.24 -55.06 35.98
C MET A 1 -18.40 -53.91 35.48
N GLY A 2 -18.63 -52.68 35.94
CA GLY A 2 -17.86 -51.52 35.54
C GLY A 2 -16.52 -51.41 36.29
N ALA A 3 -15.47 -50.99 35.59
CA ALA A 3 -14.16 -50.74 36.17
C ALA A 3 -14.02 -49.25 36.56
N ARG A 4 -13.23 -48.95 37.60
CA ARG A 4 -12.87 -47.59 37.99
C ARG A 4 -11.36 -47.41 37.92
N ILE A 5 -10.90 -46.58 36.99
CA ILE A 5 -9.49 -46.20 36.84
C ILE A 5 -9.33 -44.76 37.35
N ALA A 6 -8.38 -44.52 38.24
CA ALA A 6 -8.13 -43.19 38.79
C ALA A 6 -6.62 -42.89 38.80
N ALA A 7 -6.23 -41.86 38.07
CA ALA A 7 -4.89 -41.26 38.08
C ALA A 7 -5.02 -39.75 38.41
N ASN A 8 -5.81 -39.42 39.43
CA ASN A 8 -5.99 -38.05 39.91
C ASN A 8 -4.78 -37.60 40.75
N GLY A 9 -4.47 -36.31 40.74
CA GLY A 9 -3.39 -35.73 41.56
C GLY A 9 -3.73 -34.35 42.15
N PRO A 10 -3.10 -33.93 43.26
CA PRO A 10 -3.33 -32.59 43.83
C PRO A 10 -2.88 -31.48 42.88
N ASP A 11 -1.72 -31.66 42.24
CA ASP A 11 -1.04 -30.62 41.45
C ASP A 11 -1.22 -30.79 39.93
N GLY A 12 -2.07 -31.75 39.52
CA GLY A 12 -2.30 -32.10 38.12
C GLY A 12 -2.83 -33.52 37.95
N GLY A 13 -3.52 -33.77 36.84
CA GLY A 13 -3.97 -35.11 36.46
C GLY A 13 -2.85 -35.97 35.85
N GLY A 14 -2.94 -37.29 36.02
CA GLY A 14 -2.03 -38.28 35.46
C GLY A 14 -2.34 -38.65 34.01
N THR A 15 -1.84 -39.80 33.54
CA THR A 15 -2.12 -40.31 32.20
C THR A 15 -2.70 -41.72 32.27
N VAL A 16 -3.79 -41.97 31.53
CA VAL A 16 -4.39 -43.28 31.33
C VAL A 16 -4.39 -43.60 29.84
N ARG A 17 -4.00 -44.82 29.48
CA ARG A 17 -3.98 -45.30 28.09
C ARG A 17 -4.61 -46.69 28.03
N VAL A 18 -5.66 -46.84 27.24
CA VAL A 18 -6.42 -48.08 27.10
C VAL A 18 -6.45 -48.46 25.62
N GLY A 19 -5.82 -49.59 25.29
CA GLY A 19 -5.81 -50.13 23.93
C GLY A 19 -4.85 -49.46 22.96
N GLY A 20 -4.09 -48.43 23.35
CA GLY A 20 -3.06 -47.82 22.51
C GLY A 20 -2.54 -46.51 23.08
N ASP A 21 -1.52 -45.94 22.43
CA ASP A 21 -1.06 -44.57 22.67
C ASP A 21 -1.85 -43.56 21.81
N PHE A 22 -1.58 -42.27 22.01
CA PHE A 22 -2.21 -41.17 21.26
C PHE A 22 -2.16 -41.41 19.75
N ARG A 23 -3.31 -41.35 19.08
CA ARG A 23 -3.50 -41.63 17.63
C ARG A 23 -2.99 -43.01 17.18
N GLY A 24 -2.97 -43.99 18.08
CA GLY A 24 -2.43 -45.33 17.82
C GLY A 24 -0.93 -45.34 17.52
N GLY A 25 -0.21 -44.31 17.94
CA GLY A 25 1.24 -44.22 17.77
C GLY A 25 2.02 -44.92 18.89
N GLY A 26 3.22 -44.41 19.16
CA GLY A 26 3.93 -44.67 20.42
C GLY A 26 4.47 -46.09 20.62
N ARG A 27 4.55 -46.51 21.88
CA ARG A 27 5.14 -47.78 22.34
C ARG A 27 4.13 -48.73 22.97
N VAL A 28 2.95 -48.25 23.37
CA VAL A 28 1.86 -49.11 23.86
C VAL A 28 1.29 -49.88 22.67
N PRO A 29 1.21 -51.22 22.71
CA PRO A 29 0.61 -52.00 21.64
C PRO A 29 -0.84 -51.59 21.39
N ASN A 30 -1.20 -51.45 20.10
CA ASN A 30 -2.58 -51.16 19.73
C ASN A 30 -3.44 -52.42 19.80
N ALA A 31 -4.56 -52.33 20.50
CA ALA A 31 -5.60 -53.33 20.49
C ALA A 31 -6.36 -53.27 19.16
N SER A 32 -6.79 -54.42 18.62
CA SER A 32 -7.71 -54.39 17.47
C SER A 32 -9.10 -53.92 17.91
N VAL A 33 -9.52 -54.24 19.14
CA VAL A 33 -10.80 -53.85 19.70
C VAL A 33 -10.65 -53.38 21.14
N THR A 34 -11.25 -52.25 21.47
CA THR A 34 -11.32 -51.71 22.83
C THR A 34 -12.77 -51.46 23.23
N TYR A 35 -13.19 -51.97 24.39
CA TYR A 35 -14.56 -51.83 24.90
C TYR A 35 -14.55 -51.25 26.32
N VAL A 36 -15.22 -50.12 26.51
CA VAL A 36 -15.42 -49.47 27.81
C VAL A 36 -16.92 -49.47 28.13
N ASP A 37 -17.32 -50.33 29.07
CA ASP A 37 -18.70 -50.52 29.54
C ASP A 37 -19.31 -49.24 30.12
N ALA A 38 -20.64 -49.09 30.02
CA ALA A 38 -21.40 -47.92 30.43
C ALA A 38 -21.27 -47.56 31.93
N THR A 39 -20.93 -48.53 32.77
CA THR A 39 -20.72 -48.35 34.21
C THR A 39 -19.25 -48.14 34.58
N SER A 40 -18.34 -48.09 33.59
CA SER A 40 -16.93 -47.83 33.82
C SER A 40 -16.61 -46.33 33.89
N SER A 41 -15.62 -45.96 34.70
CA SER A 41 -15.16 -44.57 34.87
C SER A 41 -13.64 -44.47 34.86
N ILE A 42 -13.13 -43.42 34.24
CA ILE A 42 -11.70 -43.07 34.18
C ILE A 42 -11.55 -41.63 34.67
N ALA A 43 -10.74 -41.41 35.69
CA ALA A 43 -10.51 -40.07 36.24
C ALA A 43 -9.01 -39.72 36.18
N VAL A 44 -8.69 -38.61 35.54
CA VAL A 44 -7.36 -38.00 35.44
C VAL A 44 -7.43 -36.53 35.84
N ASP A 45 -8.13 -36.23 36.94
CA ASP A 45 -8.38 -34.87 37.41
C ASP A 45 -7.20 -34.28 38.20
N ALA A 46 -7.01 -32.97 38.09
CA ALA A 46 -6.38 -32.19 39.15
C ALA A 46 -7.39 -31.98 40.29
N THR A 47 -6.94 -32.06 41.55
CA THR A 47 -7.83 -32.02 42.72
C THR A 47 -7.61 -30.82 43.63
N LYS A 48 -6.49 -30.09 43.50
CA LYS A 48 -6.23 -28.85 44.27
C LYS A 48 -5.78 -27.68 43.40
N ALA A 49 -4.71 -27.86 42.63
CA ALA A 49 -4.13 -26.79 41.81
C ALA A 49 -3.30 -27.38 40.65
N GLY A 50 -3.85 -27.49 39.46
CA GLY A 50 -3.16 -28.06 38.30
C GLY A 50 -4.07 -28.25 37.10
N ASN A 51 -3.47 -28.60 35.97
CA ASN A 51 -4.23 -28.94 34.76
C ASN A 51 -4.80 -30.36 34.86
N GLY A 52 -5.90 -30.60 34.16
CA GLY A 52 -6.37 -31.97 33.93
C GLY A 52 -5.33 -32.81 33.20
N GLY A 53 -5.38 -34.12 33.44
CA GLY A 53 -4.47 -35.11 32.87
C GLY A 53 -4.89 -35.60 31.48
N ASN A 54 -4.27 -36.68 31.02
CA ASN A 54 -4.50 -37.22 29.68
C ASN A 54 -5.16 -38.60 29.74
N ALA A 55 -6.22 -38.83 28.95
CA ALA A 55 -6.83 -40.15 28.79
C ALA A 55 -6.93 -40.52 27.31
N VAL A 56 -6.41 -41.68 26.92
CA VAL A 56 -6.47 -42.17 25.54
C VAL A 56 -7.18 -43.53 25.50
N ILE A 57 -8.24 -43.62 24.71
CA ILE A 57 -8.95 -44.86 24.39
C ILE A 57 -8.78 -45.12 22.89
N TRP A 58 -8.06 -46.19 22.53
CA TRP A 58 -7.68 -46.47 21.14
C TRP A 58 -8.02 -47.91 20.72
N ALA A 59 -8.37 -48.10 19.45
CA ALA A 59 -8.34 -49.40 18.77
C ALA A 59 -8.05 -49.26 17.27
N ASP A 60 -7.31 -50.22 16.69
CA ASP A 60 -7.00 -50.24 15.25
C ASP A 60 -8.19 -50.64 14.37
N ASN A 61 -9.18 -51.36 14.91
CA ASN A 61 -10.42 -51.69 14.21
C ASN A 61 -11.61 -50.99 14.89
N THR A 62 -12.16 -51.55 15.97
CA THR A 62 -13.36 -51.01 16.62
C THR A 62 -13.08 -50.55 18.05
N ALA A 63 -13.35 -49.28 18.37
CA ALA A 63 -13.50 -48.83 19.74
C ALA A 63 -14.98 -48.64 20.08
N ALA A 64 -15.41 -49.10 21.26
CA ALA A 64 -16.75 -48.87 21.79
C ALA A 64 -16.65 -48.27 23.18
N PHE A 65 -17.01 -46.99 23.30
CA PHE A 65 -16.91 -46.21 24.52
C PHE A 65 -18.30 -45.79 25.00
N LEU A 66 -18.75 -46.39 26.11
CA LEU A 66 -20.04 -46.11 26.74
C LEU A 66 -19.90 -45.52 28.15
N GLY A 67 -18.70 -45.55 28.73
CA GLY A 67 -18.43 -45.13 30.10
C GLY A 67 -18.24 -43.61 30.27
N SER A 68 -17.55 -43.21 31.33
CA SER A 68 -17.26 -41.79 31.64
C SER A 68 -15.77 -41.52 31.80
N ILE A 69 -15.29 -40.37 31.30
CA ILE A 69 -13.93 -39.86 31.52
C ILE A 69 -14.01 -38.46 32.15
N SER A 70 -13.25 -38.21 33.21
CA SER A 70 -13.02 -36.86 33.73
C SER A 70 -11.54 -36.50 33.68
N ALA A 71 -11.23 -35.31 33.16
CA ALA A 71 -9.89 -34.75 33.05
C ALA A 71 -9.91 -33.26 33.47
N ARG A 72 -10.43 -33.00 34.66
CA ARG A 72 -10.72 -31.63 35.11
C ARG A 72 -9.49 -30.88 35.59
N GLY A 73 -9.41 -29.60 35.26
CA GLY A 73 -8.40 -28.67 35.78
C GLY A 73 -8.94 -27.88 36.97
N VAL A 74 -8.07 -27.58 37.93
CA VAL A 74 -8.43 -26.75 39.10
C VAL A 74 -7.37 -25.68 39.29
N SER A 75 -7.77 -24.43 39.49
CA SER A 75 -6.87 -23.35 39.91
C SER A 75 -7.56 -22.44 40.93
N SER A 76 -6.77 -21.87 41.84
CA SER A 76 -7.23 -20.84 42.77
C SER A 76 -6.99 -19.41 42.25
N THR A 77 -6.37 -19.28 41.06
CA THR A 77 -5.99 -17.99 40.47
C THR A 77 -6.54 -17.88 39.04
N PRO A 78 -7.12 -16.73 38.63
CA PRO A 78 -7.81 -16.60 37.34
C PRO A 78 -7.00 -16.82 36.05
N ASP A 79 -5.66 -16.86 36.08
CA ASP A 79 -4.85 -16.80 34.84
C ASP A 79 -3.66 -17.79 34.80
N SER A 80 -3.59 -18.78 35.71
CA SER A 80 -2.50 -19.76 35.70
C SER A 80 -2.95 -21.16 36.12
N GLY A 81 -2.56 -22.16 35.31
CA GLY A 81 -2.97 -23.55 35.49
C GLY A 81 -4.49 -23.74 35.44
N GLY A 82 -4.97 -24.90 35.87
CA GLY A 82 -6.41 -25.15 36.01
C GLY A 82 -7.18 -25.27 34.70
N THR A 83 -6.50 -25.46 33.57
CA THR A 83 -7.16 -25.84 32.31
C THR A 83 -7.48 -27.33 32.35
N GLY A 84 -8.59 -27.73 31.73
CA GLY A 84 -8.87 -29.14 31.51
C GLY A 84 -7.80 -29.88 30.70
N GLY A 85 -7.81 -31.20 30.81
CA GLY A 85 -6.85 -32.09 30.17
C GLY A 85 -7.21 -32.53 28.74
N LEU A 86 -6.44 -33.45 28.19
CA LEU A 86 -6.68 -34.03 26.85
C LEU A 86 -7.32 -35.41 26.98
N VAL A 87 -8.46 -35.61 26.31
CA VAL A 87 -9.11 -36.90 26.17
C VAL A 87 -9.20 -37.26 24.69
N GLU A 88 -8.76 -38.45 24.33
CA GLU A 88 -8.92 -39.04 22.99
C GLU A 88 -9.76 -40.30 23.10
N VAL A 89 -10.79 -40.40 22.25
CA VAL A 89 -11.63 -41.61 22.14
C VAL A 89 -11.80 -41.95 20.67
N SER A 90 -11.21 -43.08 20.29
CA SER A 90 -10.81 -43.30 18.91
C SER A 90 -10.83 -44.77 18.51
N GLY A 91 -11.42 -45.04 17.36
CA GLY A 91 -11.33 -46.33 16.68
C GLY A 91 -11.03 -46.08 15.21
N LYS A 92 -9.86 -46.53 14.75
CA LYS A 92 -9.34 -46.17 13.43
C LYS A 92 -10.27 -46.55 12.28
N GLN A 93 -10.98 -47.68 12.39
CA GLN A 93 -11.96 -48.13 11.38
C GLN A 93 -13.41 -47.91 11.81
N ARG A 94 -13.70 -48.00 13.11
CA ARG A 94 -15.05 -47.80 13.67
C ARG A 94 -15.00 -47.32 15.12
N LEU A 95 -15.85 -46.34 15.44
CA LEU A 95 -16.09 -45.87 16.80
C LEU A 95 -17.58 -45.92 17.13
N ILE A 96 -17.92 -46.59 18.21
CA ILE A 96 -19.24 -46.49 18.87
C ILE A 96 -19.06 -45.59 20.08
N PHE A 97 -19.70 -44.42 20.07
CA PHE A 97 -19.56 -43.43 21.14
C PHE A 97 -20.93 -43.13 21.77
N SER A 98 -21.11 -43.52 23.03
CA SER A 98 -22.31 -43.22 23.84
C SER A 98 -21.96 -42.83 25.28
N GLY A 99 -20.67 -42.61 25.57
CA GLY A 99 -20.17 -42.22 26.88
C GLY A 99 -20.15 -40.71 27.10
N THR A 100 -19.62 -40.29 28.25
CA THR A 100 -19.46 -38.88 28.62
C THR A 100 -18.00 -38.52 28.89
N VAL A 101 -17.63 -37.29 28.57
CA VAL A 101 -16.29 -36.75 28.81
C VAL A 101 -16.42 -35.35 29.40
N ASP A 102 -15.76 -35.11 30.53
CA ASP A 102 -15.68 -33.81 31.18
C ASP A 102 -14.22 -33.36 31.26
N THR A 103 -13.86 -32.37 30.46
CA THR A 103 -12.55 -31.70 30.48
C THR A 103 -12.69 -30.26 30.98
N SER A 104 -13.64 -29.99 31.87
CA SER A 104 -13.81 -28.65 32.42
C SER A 104 -12.59 -28.22 33.24
N GLY A 105 -12.29 -26.93 33.23
CA GLY A 105 -11.22 -26.36 34.05
C GLY A 105 -11.58 -24.96 34.52
N THR A 106 -11.12 -24.56 35.70
CA THR A 106 -11.36 -23.23 36.26
C THR A 106 -10.98 -22.11 35.29
N ASN A 107 -9.89 -22.29 34.55
CA ASN A 107 -9.34 -21.27 33.63
C ASN A 107 -9.46 -21.68 32.15
N GLY A 108 -10.34 -22.63 31.82
CA GLY A 108 -10.59 -23.04 30.43
C GLY A 108 -10.81 -24.53 30.26
N LEU A 109 -11.51 -24.88 29.19
CA LEU A 109 -11.78 -26.26 28.80
C LEU A 109 -10.52 -26.94 28.27
N GLY A 110 -10.41 -28.25 28.53
CA GLY A 110 -9.50 -29.15 27.85
C GLY A 110 -10.07 -29.61 26.51
N THR A 111 -9.52 -30.68 25.95
CA THR A 111 -9.86 -31.15 24.60
C THR A 111 -10.44 -32.56 24.63
N LEU A 112 -11.50 -32.78 23.87
CA LEU A 112 -11.99 -34.09 23.47
C LEU A 112 -11.68 -34.28 21.98
N LEU A 113 -10.78 -35.20 21.65
CA LEU A 113 -10.46 -35.64 20.30
C LEU A 113 -11.23 -36.93 19.94
N ILE A 114 -11.90 -36.91 18.80
CA ILE A 114 -12.60 -38.04 18.20
C ILE A 114 -12.11 -38.18 16.76
N ASP A 115 -11.39 -39.27 16.43
CA ASP A 115 -10.69 -39.40 15.14
C ASP A 115 -10.91 -40.72 14.34
N PRO A 116 -12.16 -41.15 14.09
CA PRO A 116 -12.44 -42.35 13.30
C PRO A 116 -12.24 -42.12 11.77
N GLU A 117 -12.52 -43.12 10.94
CA GLU A 117 -12.34 -43.00 9.48
C GLU A 117 -13.28 -41.96 8.82
N ASN A 118 -14.57 -42.01 9.13
CA ASN A 118 -15.66 -41.15 8.68
C ASN A 118 -16.59 -40.79 9.84
N ILE A 119 -17.12 -39.57 9.88
CA ILE A 119 -18.06 -39.09 10.90
C ILE A 119 -19.37 -38.64 10.24
N LEU A 120 -20.50 -39.24 10.62
CA LEU A 120 -21.84 -38.71 10.35
C LEU A 120 -22.43 -38.06 11.62
N ILE A 121 -22.88 -36.82 11.48
CA ILE A 121 -23.67 -36.10 12.47
C ILE A 121 -25.14 -36.11 12.02
N THR A 122 -26.05 -36.53 12.90
CA THR A 122 -27.50 -36.59 12.65
C THR A 122 -28.26 -35.71 13.63
N ASP A 123 -29.51 -35.35 13.31
CA ASP A 123 -30.39 -34.50 14.12
C ASP A 123 -30.57 -35.04 15.55
N SER A 124 -31.52 -35.96 15.80
CA SER A 124 -31.63 -36.64 17.09
C SER A 124 -32.60 -37.83 17.11
N GLN A 125 -32.97 -38.42 15.96
CA GLN A 125 -33.84 -39.61 15.95
C GLN A 125 -33.39 -40.68 14.95
N THR A 126 -32.62 -41.66 15.46
CA THR A 126 -33.16 -43.03 15.51
C THR A 126 -32.80 -43.64 16.86
N SER A 127 -33.81 -43.86 17.70
CA SER A 127 -33.70 -44.63 18.94
C SER A 127 -33.40 -46.12 18.69
N GLN A 128 -32.68 -46.48 17.62
CA GLN A 128 -32.39 -47.88 17.28
C GLN A 128 -30.99 -48.15 16.69
N GLU A 129 -30.26 -47.19 16.10
CA GLU A 129 -28.93 -47.51 15.53
C GLU A 129 -27.77 -47.31 16.50
N ASN A 130 -27.76 -46.26 17.33
CA ASN A 130 -26.70 -46.10 18.34
C ASN A 130 -26.79 -47.09 19.52
N ALA A 131 -27.92 -47.78 19.66
CA ALA A 131 -28.17 -48.77 20.71
C ALA A 131 -28.15 -50.22 20.20
N ALA A 132 -28.05 -50.47 18.89
CA ALA A 132 -27.83 -51.81 18.39
C ALA A 132 -26.34 -52.19 18.54
N VAL A 133 -25.94 -52.49 19.78
CA VAL A 133 -25.13 -53.70 19.94
C VAL A 133 -26.04 -54.81 19.43
N PRO A 134 -25.75 -55.52 18.32
CA PRO A 134 -26.49 -56.74 18.05
C PRO A 134 -26.29 -57.60 19.30
N ALA A 135 -27.35 -57.82 20.07
CA ALA A 135 -27.33 -58.54 21.33
C ALA A 135 -26.98 -60.05 21.14
N ASN A 136 -26.34 -60.40 20.03
CA ASN A 136 -25.98 -61.74 19.63
C ASN A 136 -24.70 -61.85 18.76
N THR A 137 -23.88 -60.80 18.55
CA THR A 137 -22.56 -60.96 17.93
C THR A 137 -21.44 -60.50 18.85
N SER A 138 -20.74 -61.51 19.35
CA SER A 138 -19.49 -61.43 20.09
C SER A 138 -18.54 -60.37 19.52
N ILE A 139 -18.37 -59.26 20.24
CA ILE A 139 -17.24 -58.31 20.12
C ILE A 139 -15.88 -59.03 20.34
N LEU A 140 -15.91 -60.27 20.85
CA LEU A 140 -14.78 -61.16 21.08
C LEU A 140 -14.70 -62.34 20.09
N ALA A 141 -15.41 -62.31 18.95
CA ALA A 141 -15.31 -63.38 17.94
C ALA A 141 -13.93 -63.35 17.28
N THR A 142 -13.05 -64.19 17.80
CA THR A 142 -11.81 -64.61 17.17
C THR A 142 -12.07 -65.00 15.72
N GLY A 143 -11.32 -64.36 14.81
CA GLY A 143 -11.02 -64.78 13.44
C GLY A 143 -12.07 -65.62 12.72
N ASN A 144 -12.81 -64.99 11.80
CA ASN A 144 -13.40 -65.52 10.56
C ASN A 144 -14.74 -64.83 10.26
N GLN A 145 -14.71 -63.52 10.01
CA GLN A 145 -15.70 -62.88 9.15
C GLN A 145 -14.91 -62.19 8.03
N ARG A 146 -15.37 -62.42 6.81
CA ARG A 146 -14.71 -62.05 5.58
C ARG A 146 -14.47 -60.55 5.57
N GLN A 147 -13.37 -60.12 4.94
CA GLN A 147 -13.15 -58.75 4.52
C GLN A 147 -14.45 -58.19 3.94
N GLU A 148 -15.17 -57.36 4.70
CA GLU A 148 -16.15 -56.47 4.12
C GLU A 148 -15.35 -55.46 3.32
N GLN A 149 -15.47 -55.68 2.02
CA GLN A 149 -14.82 -54.98 0.94
C GLN A 149 -15.27 -53.52 0.97
N ASN A 150 -14.46 -52.64 1.55
CA ASN A 150 -14.33 -51.22 1.21
C ASN A 150 -15.62 -50.57 0.65
N THR A 151 -16.71 -50.59 1.42
CA THR A 151 -17.91 -49.81 1.14
C THR A 151 -17.91 -48.62 2.08
N SER A 152 -18.33 -47.49 1.54
CA SER A 152 -18.56 -46.17 2.15
C SER A 152 -19.54 -46.16 3.35
N SER A 153 -19.37 -47.06 4.31
CA SER A 153 -20.16 -47.20 5.52
C SER A 153 -19.56 -46.32 6.61
N GLU A 154 -20.40 -45.54 7.28
CA GLU A 154 -19.98 -44.60 8.31
C GLU A 154 -19.28 -45.31 9.47
N SER A 155 -18.11 -44.80 9.88
CA SER A 155 -17.34 -45.40 10.98
C SER A 155 -17.76 -44.88 12.36
N LEU A 156 -18.36 -43.69 12.42
CA LEU A 156 -19.01 -43.10 13.60
C LEU A 156 -20.29 -42.38 13.16
N THR A 157 -21.40 -42.68 13.82
CA THR A 157 -22.63 -41.88 13.73
C THR A 157 -22.92 -41.29 15.11
N ILE A 158 -23.03 -39.97 15.21
CA ILE A 158 -23.27 -39.23 16.46
C ILE A 158 -24.38 -38.20 16.27
N SER A 159 -25.21 -37.96 17.28
CA SER A 159 -26.25 -36.93 17.18
C SER A 159 -25.68 -35.53 17.47
N ALA A 160 -26.25 -34.52 16.83
CA ALA A 160 -25.98 -33.10 17.09
C ALA A 160 -26.13 -32.80 18.59
N GLN A 161 -27.24 -33.23 19.19
CA GLN A 161 -27.50 -33.08 20.62
C GLN A 161 -26.38 -33.64 21.52
N SER A 162 -25.75 -34.75 21.14
CA SER A 162 -24.63 -35.33 21.91
C SER A 162 -23.40 -34.45 21.85
N LEU A 163 -23.05 -33.93 20.66
CA LEU A 163 -21.94 -33.00 20.46
C LEU A 163 -22.15 -31.69 21.23
N GLU A 164 -23.36 -31.14 21.20
CA GLU A 164 -23.72 -29.93 21.94
C GLU A 164 -23.54 -30.11 23.45
N ASN A 165 -24.00 -31.24 23.99
CA ASN A 165 -23.84 -31.56 25.41
C ASN A 165 -22.37 -31.73 25.81
N MET A 166 -21.57 -32.42 24.98
CA MET A 166 -20.13 -32.58 25.23
C MET A 166 -19.38 -31.25 25.20
N SER A 167 -19.79 -30.35 24.30
CA SER A 167 -19.17 -29.05 24.14
C SER A 167 -19.26 -28.18 25.40
N ALA A 168 -20.31 -28.34 26.21
CA ALA A 168 -20.47 -27.63 27.48
C ALA A 168 -19.34 -27.88 28.49
N THR A 169 -18.56 -28.95 28.31
CA THR A 169 -17.49 -29.34 29.24
C THR A 169 -16.16 -29.61 28.54
N SER A 170 -16.08 -29.50 27.21
CA SER A 170 -14.88 -29.84 26.44
C SER A 170 -14.76 -29.04 25.14
N ASN A 171 -13.53 -28.72 24.72
CA ASN A 171 -13.26 -28.32 23.33
C ASN A 171 -13.34 -29.56 22.44
N VAL A 172 -14.36 -29.64 21.59
CA VAL A 172 -14.57 -30.79 20.72
C VAL A 172 -13.72 -30.65 19.46
N VAL A 173 -12.94 -31.69 19.15
CA VAL A 173 -12.15 -31.81 17.93
C VAL A 173 -12.55 -33.11 17.23
N LEU A 174 -13.18 -32.97 16.06
CA LEU A 174 -13.57 -34.08 15.21
C LEU A 174 -12.55 -34.19 14.07
N GLU A 175 -11.82 -35.29 14.00
CA GLU A 175 -10.72 -35.50 13.05
C GLU A 175 -10.92 -36.79 12.25
N ALA A 176 -11.70 -36.75 11.17
CA ALA A 176 -11.91 -37.91 10.32
C ALA A 176 -10.74 -38.11 9.34
N LEU A 177 -10.33 -39.36 9.11
CA LEU A 177 -9.37 -39.68 8.04
C LEU A 177 -9.92 -39.30 6.66
N ASN A 178 -11.22 -39.51 6.44
CA ASN A 178 -11.94 -39.22 5.22
C ASN A 178 -12.99 -38.12 5.48
N ASP A 179 -14.29 -38.47 5.49
CA ASP A 179 -15.39 -37.50 5.45
C ASP A 179 -15.94 -37.14 6.84
N ILE A 180 -16.34 -35.87 6.99
CA ILE A 180 -17.24 -35.41 8.06
C ILE A 180 -18.50 -34.86 7.40
N LYS A 181 -19.65 -35.48 7.69
CA LYS A 181 -20.94 -35.07 7.15
C LYS A 181 -21.92 -34.72 8.25
N ILE A 182 -22.56 -33.56 8.16
CA ILE A 182 -23.72 -33.19 8.97
C ILE A 182 -24.96 -33.40 8.08
N SER A 183 -25.87 -34.24 8.55
CA SER A 183 -27.18 -34.41 7.91
C SER A 183 -28.02 -33.14 8.07
N ASP A 184 -29.09 -33.02 7.29
CA ASP A 184 -30.09 -31.96 7.48
C ASP A 184 -30.65 -32.03 8.91
N LEU A 185 -30.40 -31.00 9.70
CA LEU A 185 -30.84 -30.91 11.10
C LEU A 185 -32.25 -30.32 11.16
N ALA A 186 -33.13 -30.88 12.00
CA ALA A 186 -34.54 -30.51 12.01
C ALA A 186 -34.77 -29.08 12.54
N ASP A 187 -33.89 -28.60 13.41
CA ASP A 187 -33.85 -27.25 13.93
C ASP A 187 -32.90 -26.32 13.16
N SER A 188 -32.24 -26.85 12.13
CA SER A 188 -31.23 -26.17 11.32
C SER A 188 -30.04 -25.62 12.12
N GLU A 189 -29.68 -26.23 13.26
CA GLU A 189 -28.62 -25.71 14.13
C GLU A 189 -27.76 -26.84 14.74
N LEU A 190 -26.44 -26.64 14.77
CA LEU A 190 -25.50 -27.36 15.62
C LEU A 190 -24.87 -26.34 16.57
N SER A 191 -25.39 -26.29 17.80
CA SER A 191 -25.19 -25.17 18.72
C SER A 191 -24.17 -25.45 19.83
N PHE A 192 -22.96 -24.91 19.67
CA PHE A 192 -21.89 -24.96 20.68
C PHE A 192 -21.93 -23.78 21.66
N ARG A 193 -23.14 -23.31 22.00
CA ARG A 193 -23.36 -22.07 22.79
C ARG A 193 -22.86 -22.11 24.23
N ALA A 194 -22.66 -23.30 24.78
CA ALA A 194 -22.07 -23.46 26.11
C ALA A 194 -20.54 -23.29 26.12
N THR A 195 -19.90 -23.18 24.95
CA THR A 195 -18.45 -23.10 24.83
C THR A 195 -17.95 -21.65 24.84
N THR A 196 -16.89 -21.41 25.61
CA THR A 196 -15.99 -20.26 25.44
C THR A 196 -14.72 -20.64 24.66
N GLY A 197 -14.58 -21.92 24.30
CA GLY A 197 -13.43 -22.47 23.59
C GLY A 197 -13.70 -22.72 22.10
N SER A 198 -12.86 -23.51 21.42
CA SER A 198 -12.91 -23.68 19.96
C SER A 198 -13.54 -25.00 19.52
N ILE A 199 -14.22 -25.00 18.37
CA ILE A 199 -14.67 -26.21 17.65
C ILE A 199 -13.81 -26.42 16.41
N SER A 200 -13.38 -27.67 16.19
CA SER A 200 -12.61 -28.04 15.01
C SER A 200 -13.19 -29.26 14.32
N PHE A 201 -13.38 -29.15 13.00
CA PHE A 201 -13.71 -30.24 12.10
C PHE A 201 -12.55 -30.41 11.11
N LYS A 202 -11.94 -31.58 11.11
CA LYS A 202 -10.84 -31.92 10.21
C LYS A 202 -11.17 -33.19 9.45
N ALA A 203 -11.67 -33.02 8.23
CA ALA A 203 -11.72 -34.08 7.22
C ALA A 203 -10.35 -34.23 6.54
N ASP A 204 -10.12 -35.33 5.81
CA ASP A 204 -8.82 -35.62 5.15
C ASP A 204 -7.64 -35.52 6.15
N ALA A 205 -7.80 -36.07 7.35
CA ALA A 205 -6.81 -35.90 8.41
C ALA A 205 -5.44 -36.50 8.07
N ASP A 206 -5.42 -37.52 7.19
CA ASP A 206 -4.24 -38.21 6.69
C ASP A 206 -3.61 -37.55 5.45
N ARG A 207 -4.28 -36.54 4.87
CA ARG A 207 -3.85 -35.82 3.67
C ARG A 207 -3.68 -36.73 2.45
N SER A 208 -4.54 -37.73 2.33
CA SER A 208 -4.62 -38.60 1.16
C SER A 208 -5.09 -37.85 -0.10
N GLY A 209 -5.67 -36.65 0.07
CA GLY A 209 -6.33 -35.91 -1.01
C GLY A 209 -7.76 -36.39 -1.24
N ALA A 210 -8.34 -37.08 -0.25
CA ALA A 210 -9.71 -37.53 -0.19
C ALA A 210 -10.25 -37.26 1.22
N GLY A 211 -11.51 -36.81 1.32
CA GLY A 211 -12.11 -36.44 2.60
C GLY A 211 -12.71 -35.03 2.56
N ALA A 212 -14.03 -34.97 2.69
CA ALA A 212 -14.81 -33.75 2.59
C ALA A 212 -15.50 -33.42 3.92
N PHE A 213 -15.58 -32.13 4.22
CA PHE A 213 -16.57 -31.62 5.16
C PHE A 213 -17.83 -31.21 4.38
N SER A 214 -19.00 -31.68 4.79
CA SER A 214 -20.27 -31.28 4.17
C SER A 214 -21.42 -31.15 5.18
N MET A 215 -22.31 -30.20 4.94
CA MET A 215 -23.56 -30.01 5.69
C MET A 215 -24.66 -29.44 4.80
N ASN A 216 -25.92 -29.40 5.28
CA ASN A 216 -26.96 -28.65 4.59
C ASN A 216 -26.62 -27.16 4.58
N VAL A 217 -26.80 -26.49 3.43
CA VAL A 217 -26.50 -25.07 3.26
C VAL A 217 -27.34 -24.14 4.15
N LYS A 218 -28.48 -24.62 4.65
CA LYS A 218 -29.39 -23.90 5.54
C LYS A 218 -29.09 -24.08 7.02
N ASP A 219 -28.31 -25.10 7.37
CA ASP A 219 -27.98 -25.38 8.77
C ASP A 219 -26.90 -24.43 9.25
N THR A 220 -26.94 -24.11 10.55
CA THR A 220 -26.02 -23.19 11.20
C THR A 220 -25.13 -23.93 12.18
N ILE A 221 -23.82 -23.71 12.11
CA ILE A 221 -22.91 -24.03 13.21
C ILE A 221 -22.65 -22.75 14.00
N SER A 222 -22.99 -22.72 15.29
CA SER A 222 -22.76 -21.55 16.13
C SER A 222 -21.95 -21.81 17.40
N THR A 223 -21.17 -20.82 17.81
CA THR A 223 -20.48 -20.77 19.11
C THR A 223 -20.83 -19.45 19.83
N ASN A 224 -20.40 -19.28 21.08
CA ASN A 224 -20.59 -18.03 21.84
C ASN A 224 -19.25 -17.30 22.07
N GLY A 225 -18.57 -16.90 20.99
CA GLY A 225 -17.24 -16.29 21.01
C GLY A 225 -16.10 -17.26 20.74
N GLY A 226 -16.40 -18.56 20.69
CA GLY A 226 -15.48 -19.63 20.34
C GLY A 226 -15.07 -19.62 18.87
N ALA A 227 -13.82 -19.96 18.57
CA ALA A 227 -13.39 -20.08 17.18
C ALA A 227 -14.00 -21.32 16.48
N ILE A 228 -14.30 -21.19 15.19
CA ILE A 228 -14.73 -22.30 14.32
C ILE A 228 -13.62 -22.57 13.31
N SER A 229 -13.11 -23.80 13.27
CA SER A 229 -12.10 -24.22 12.29
C SER A 229 -12.57 -25.45 11.53
N ILE A 230 -12.58 -25.37 10.20
CA ILE A 230 -12.95 -26.48 9.32
C ILE A 230 -11.81 -26.70 8.32
N SER A 231 -11.35 -27.93 8.16
CA SER A 231 -10.35 -28.30 7.16
C SER A 231 -10.70 -29.62 6.48
N GLY A 232 -10.24 -29.79 5.24
CA GLY A 232 -10.45 -31.00 4.45
C GLY A 232 -9.97 -30.85 3.01
N TYR A 233 -10.15 -31.88 2.19
CA TYR A 233 -9.88 -31.78 0.77
C TYR A 233 -10.92 -30.90 0.07
N ARG A 234 -12.21 -31.12 0.37
CA ARG A 234 -13.35 -30.26 -0.03
C ARG A 234 -14.16 -29.82 1.19
N ILE A 235 -14.71 -28.61 1.15
CA ILE A 235 -15.58 -28.05 2.18
C ILE A 235 -16.83 -27.48 1.53
N THR A 236 -18.00 -27.96 1.99
CA THR A 236 -19.31 -27.37 1.70
C THR A 236 -20.01 -27.07 3.03
N ALA A 237 -19.89 -25.84 3.50
CA ALA A 237 -20.52 -25.36 4.72
C ALA A 237 -21.84 -24.63 4.41
N GLY A 238 -22.76 -24.64 5.38
CA GLY A 238 -23.96 -23.81 5.36
C GLY A 238 -23.69 -22.45 5.98
N ILE A 239 -24.32 -22.20 7.12
CA ILE A 239 -24.19 -20.96 7.88
C ILE A 239 -23.21 -21.19 9.04
N LEU A 240 -22.28 -20.26 9.26
CA LEU A 240 -21.33 -20.29 10.37
C LEU A 240 -21.44 -19.00 11.18
N SER A 241 -21.54 -19.12 12.51
CA SER A 241 -21.67 -17.98 13.42
C SER A 241 -20.83 -18.14 14.69
N SER A 242 -19.69 -17.47 14.77
CA SER A 242 -18.80 -17.58 15.95
C SER A 242 -19.10 -16.57 17.06
N ASN A 243 -19.99 -15.60 16.83
CA ASN A 243 -20.36 -14.54 17.77
C ASN A 243 -19.14 -13.88 18.47
N GLY A 244 -18.14 -13.49 17.70
CA GLY A 244 -16.92 -12.80 18.18
C GLY A 244 -15.63 -13.60 17.99
N GLY A 245 -15.72 -14.92 17.80
CA GLY A 245 -14.55 -15.79 17.56
C GLY A 245 -14.05 -15.75 16.11
N ASN A 246 -12.84 -16.26 15.86
CA ASN A 246 -12.35 -16.41 14.48
C ASN A 246 -13.08 -17.55 13.75
N ILE A 247 -13.21 -17.44 12.43
CA ILE A 247 -13.72 -18.52 11.57
C ILE A 247 -12.67 -18.82 10.50
N SER A 248 -12.26 -20.08 10.36
CA SER A 248 -11.30 -20.50 9.33
C SER A 248 -11.76 -21.76 8.61
N LEU A 249 -11.80 -21.71 7.27
CA LEU A 249 -12.09 -22.85 6.40
C LEU A 249 -10.90 -23.05 5.46
N THR A 250 -10.24 -24.20 5.56
CA THR A 250 -9.04 -24.50 4.77
C THR A 250 -9.26 -25.77 3.94
N GLY A 251 -9.64 -25.57 2.68
CA GLY A 251 -9.79 -26.63 1.68
C GLY A 251 -8.55 -26.78 0.81
N GLN A 252 -8.29 -27.97 0.29
CA GLN A 252 -7.25 -28.17 -0.72
C GLN A 252 -7.78 -27.92 -2.14
N GLU A 253 -9.03 -28.32 -2.41
CA GLU A 253 -9.72 -28.15 -3.69
C GLU A 253 -10.79 -27.06 -3.61
N SER A 254 -12.01 -27.35 -3.15
CA SER A 254 -13.09 -26.35 -3.07
C SER A 254 -13.43 -26.00 -1.62
N THR A 255 -13.57 -24.71 -1.33
CA THR A 255 -14.07 -24.19 -0.05
C THR A 255 -15.29 -23.32 -0.31
N ALA A 256 -16.47 -23.82 0.02
CA ALA A 256 -17.73 -23.12 -0.14
C ALA A 256 -18.46 -22.97 1.19
N ALA A 257 -19.07 -21.81 1.42
CA ALA A 257 -19.99 -21.56 2.53
C ALA A 257 -21.15 -20.69 2.06
N SER A 258 -22.35 -20.84 2.63
CA SER A 258 -23.44 -19.90 2.31
C SER A 258 -23.23 -18.57 3.04
N LYS A 259 -23.28 -18.58 4.37
CA LYS A 259 -23.11 -17.37 5.19
C LYS A 259 -22.10 -17.58 6.29
N ILE A 260 -21.21 -16.62 6.50
CA ILE A 260 -20.22 -16.64 7.57
C ILE A 260 -20.34 -15.33 8.36
N SER A 261 -20.47 -15.42 9.67
CA SER A 261 -20.48 -14.24 10.55
C SER A 261 -19.60 -14.47 11.76
N SER A 262 -18.58 -13.63 11.93
CA SER A 262 -17.76 -13.59 13.14
C SER A 262 -18.18 -12.48 14.11
N THR A 263 -19.18 -11.69 13.75
CA THR A 263 -19.64 -10.53 14.52
C THR A 263 -20.48 -10.94 15.73
N ASN A 264 -20.16 -10.38 16.89
CA ASN A 264 -21.00 -10.44 18.09
C ASN A 264 -21.89 -9.19 18.15
N PRO A 265 -23.21 -9.31 17.95
CA PRO A 265 -24.11 -8.15 17.93
C PRO A 265 -24.31 -7.50 19.32
N ARG A 266 -23.92 -8.17 20.40
CA ARG A 266 -24.09 -7.64 21.78
C ARG A 266 -22.90 -6.81 22.23
N SER A 267 -21.69 -7.29 21.96
CA SER A 267 -20.44 -6.61 22.35
C SER A 267 -19.87 -5.73 21.24
N GLY A 268 -20.34 -5.88 19.99
CA GLY A 268 -19.72 -5.25 18.82
C GLY A 268 -18.33 -5.82 18.49
N THR A 269 -17.89 -6.91 19.11
CA THR A 269 -16.60 -7.54 18.79
C THR A 269 -16.73 -8.45 17.59
N SER A 270 -15.73 -8.49 16.71
CA SER A 270 -15.69 -9.45 15.60
C SER A 270 -14.33 -10.13 15.49
N GLY A 271 -14.35 -11.42 15.13
CA GLY A 271 -13.17 -12.21 14.83
C GLY A 271 -12.77 -12.14 13.35
N ASN A 272 -11.57 -12.61 13.03
CA ASN A 272 -11.12 -12.72 11.64
C ASN A 272 -11.82 -13.89 10.92
N ILE A 273 -12.01 -13.75 9.62
CA ILE A 273 -12.53 -14.77 8.73
C ILE A 273 -11.47 -15.12 7.69
N LEU A 274 -11.09 -16.39 7.59
CA LEU A 274 -10.12 -16.92 6.63
C LEU A 274 -10.70 -18.07 5.81
N LEU A 275 -10.77 -17.94 4.49
CA LEU A 275 -11.11 -19.06 3.59
C LEU A 275 -9.95 -19.32 2.65
N GLU A 276 -9.54 -20.58 2.50
CA GLU A 276 -8.49 -20.99 1.58
C GLU A 276 -8.93 -22.19 0.73
N GLY A 277 -8.55 -22.23 -0.54
CA GLY A 277 -8.90 -23.31 -1.47
C GLY A 277 -8.24 -23.17 -2.85
N LEU A 278 -8.34 -24.20 -3.68
CA LEU A 278 -8.15 -24.01 -5.13
C LEU A 278 -9.26 -23.10 -5.67
N ASN A 279 -10.51 -23.37 -5.32
CA ASN A 279 -11.66 -22.48 -5.54
C ASN A 279 -12.29 -22.10 -4.21
N VAL A 280 -12.67 -20.84 -4.03
CA VAL A 280 -13.33 -20.33 -2.82
C VAL A 280 -14.64 -19.68 -3.20
N ALA A 281 -15.73 -20.01 -2.50
CA ALA A 281 -17.05 -19.43 -2.71
C ALA A 281 -17.72 -19.05 -1.39
N ALA A 282 -18.31 -17.85 -1.32
CA ALA A 282 -19.16 -17.45 -0.20
C ALA A 282 -20.30 -16.52 -0.64
N ASP A 283 -21.53 -16.76 -0.20
CA ASP A 283 -22.65 -15.85 -0.54
C ASP A 283 -22.61 -14.58 0.33
N LYS A 284 -22.30 -14.73 1.63
CA LYS A 284 -22.23 -13.61 2.58
C LYS A 284 -21.18 -13.80 3.65
N ILE A 285 -20.36 -12.77 3.86
CA ILE A 285 -19.37 -12.70 4.93
C ILE A 285 -19.60 -11.43 5.77
N ASP A 286 -19.64 -11.57 7.09
CA ASP A 286 -19.84 -10.48 8.04
C ASP A 286 -18.82 -10.57 9.18
N ALA A 287 -17.85 -9.64 9.15
CA ALA A 287 -16.87 -9.41 10.19
C ALA A 287 -16.94 -7.96 10.74
N SER A 288 -18.08 -7.27 10.58
CA SER A 288 -18.21 -5.83 10.78
C SER A 288 -18.46 -5.38 12.23
N GLY A 289 -17.78 -5.96 13.21
CA GLY A 289 -17.91 -5.53 14.61
C GLY A 289 -17.43 -4.09 14.86
N ASP A 290 -18.23 -3.29 15.57
CA ASP A 290 -17.95 -1.88 15.88
C ASP A 290 -16.79 -1.64 16.87
N ALA A 291 -16.49 -2.61 17.74
CA ALA A 291 -15.55 -2.46 18.87
C ALA A 291 -14.22 -3.21 18.69
N ALA A 292 -14.20 -4.33 17.96
CA ALA A 292 -13.01 -5.10 17.66
C ALA A 292 -13.00 -5.60 16.21
N ARG A 293 -11.85 -5.44 15.55
CA ARG A 293 -11.64 -5.51 14.11
C ARG A 293 -11.56 -6.97 13.63
N GLY A 294 -12.50 -7.40 12.80
CA GLY A 294 -12.37 -8.64 12.04
C GLY A 294 -11.86 -8.36 10.63
N ASN A 295 -10.75 -8.98 10.24
CA ASN A 295 -10.30 -8.96 8.84
C ASN A 295 -10.96 -10.12 8.07
N ILE A 296 -11.19 -9.90 6.78
CA ILE A 296 -11.64 -10.93 5.84
C ILE A 296 -10.48 -11.26 4.89
N ILE A 297 -10.07 -12.52 4.86
CA ILE A 297 -9.00 -13.02 3.98
C ILE A 297 -9.54 -14.21 3.19
N LEU A 298 -9.67 -14.06 1.88
CA LEU A 298 -10.11 -15.12 0.98
C LEU A 298 -8.99 -15.43 -0.03
N ASN A 299 -8.45 -16.65 0.03
CA ASN A 299 -7.34 -17.11 -0.79
C ASN A 299 -7.78 -18.25 -1.69
N ALA A 300 -8.14 -17.94 -2.95
CA ALA A 300 -8.32 -18.92 -4.00
C ALA A 300 -7.06 -19.01 -4.88
N ARG A 301 -6.57 -20.22 -5.12
CA ARG A 301 -5.47 -20.42 -6.09
C ARG A 301 -5.93 -20.31 -7.54
N ASN A 302 -7.23 -20.47 -7.78
CA ASN A 302 -7.87 -20.38 -9.09
C ASN A 302 -9.02 -19.36 -9.05
N ASN A 303 -10.24 -19.76 -8.69
CA ASN A 303 -11.41 -18.88 -8.73
C ASN A 303 -11.90 -18.51 -7.34
N LEU A 304 -12.10 -17.21 -7.10
CA LEU A 304 -12.79 -16.68 -5.93
C LEU A 304 -14.16 -16.14 -6.36
N THR A 305 -15.25 -16.67 -5.80
CA THR A 305 -16.61 -16.15 -6.01
C THR A 305 -17.18 -15.62 -4.71
N LEU A 306 -17.62 -14.36 -4.69
CA LEU A 306 -18.10 -13.71 -3.47
C LEU A 306 -19.37 -12.92 -3.74
N GLY A 307 -20.41 -13.16 -2.94
CA GLY A 307 -21.66 -12.38 -2.99
C GLY A 307 -21.53 -11.06 -2.24
N THR A 308 -21.42 -11.10 -0.91
CA THR A 308 -21.33 -9.90 -0.07
C THR A 308 -20.25 -10.05 1.00
N ALA A 309 -19.58 -8.96 1.36
CA ALA A 309 -18.62 -8.93 2.45
C ALA A 309 -18.67 -7.59 3.20
N ALA A 310 -18.72 -7.65 4.54
CA ALA A 310 -18.67 -6.48 5.40
C ALA A 310 -17.59 -6.67 6.46
N ALA A 311 -16.56 -5.82 6.47
CA ALA A 311 -15.46 -5.89 7.46
C ALA A 311 -15.49 -4.79 8.53
N GLY A 312 -16.45 -3.86 8.47
CA GLY A 312 -16.45 -2.68 9.34
C GLY A 312 -15.13 -1.91 9.17
N SER A 313 -14.38 -1.70 10.25
CA SER A 313 -13.03 -1.07 10.18
C SER A 313 -11.88 -2.04 9.90
N GLY A 314 -12.16 -3.34 9.71
CA GLY A 314 -11.17 -4.35 9.32
C GLY A 314 -10.82 -4.27 7.83
N ASN A 315 -9.75 -4.97 7.46
CA ASN A 315 -9.29 -5.06 6.08
C ASN A 315 -9.94 -6.24 5.34
N ILE A 316 -10.04 -6.11 4.02
CA ILE A 316 -10.48 -7.18 3.12
C ILE A 316 -9.32 -7.49 2.16
N LEU A 317 -8.87 -8.75 2.15
CA LEU A 317 -7.88 -9.26 1.22
C LEU A 317 -8.50 -10.38 0.38
N LEU A 318 -8.65 -10.12 -0.92
CA LEU A 318 -9.17 -11.07 -1.89
C LEU A 318 -8.03 -11.48 -2.84
N THR A 319 -7.66 -12.76 -2.78
CA THR A 319 -6.65 -13.35 -3.65
C THR A 319 -7.30 -14.42 -4.53
N GLY A 320 -7.17 -14.29 -5.85
CA GLY A 320 -7.73 -15.22 -6.83
C GLY A 320 -7.10 -14.98 -8.20
N ASN A 321 -6.77 -16.04 -8.95
CA ASN A 321 -6.40 -15.83 -10.36
C ASN A 321 -7.59 -15.29 -11.15
N GLU A 322 -8.81 -15.60 -10.71
CA GLU A 322 -10.05 -14.91 -11.06
C GLU A 322 -10.80 -14.49 -9.78
N ILE A 323 -11.40 -13.30 -9.77
CA ILE A 323 -12.20 -12.79 -8.65
C ILE A 323 -13.55 -12.31 -9.18
N ASP A 324 -14.56 -13.14 -8.96
CA ASP A 324 -15.95 -12.91 -9.33
C ASP A 324 -16.74 -12.32 -8.15
N LEU A 325 -17.07 -11.04 -8.21
CA LEU A 325 -17.91 -10.37 -7.21
C LEU A 325 -19.36 -10.36 -7.68
N LYS A 326 -20.14 -11.37 -7.26
CA LYS A 326 -21.52 -11.60 -7.74
C LYS A 326 -22.59 -10.81 -6.98
N GLY A 327 -22.19 -9.99 -6.02
CA GLY A 327 -23.09 -9.11 -5.30
C GLY A 327 -23.64 -7.96 -6.15
N GLY A 328 -24.62 -7.25 -5.59
CA GLY A 328 -25.07 -5.98 -6.16
C GLY A 328 -24.10 -4.82 -5.87
N ARG A 329 -24.47 -3.62 -6.29
CA ARG A 329 -23.72 -2.40 -5.97
C ARG A 329 -23.48 -2.24 -4.47
N ASN A 330 -22.26 -1.83 -4.08
CA ASN A 330 -21.85 -1.62 -2.68
C ASN A 330 -21.98 -2.87 -1.78
N SER A 331 -21.90 -4.08 -2.34
CA SER A 331 -21.98 -5.34 -1.58
C SER A 331 -20.68 -5.75 -0.89
N ILE A 332 -19.55 -5.17 -1.30
CA ILE A 332 -18.24 -5.34 -0.67
C ILE A 332 -17.90 -4.04 0.06
N GLY A 333 -17.94 -4.07 1.39
CA GLY A 333 -17.95 -2.87 2.22
C GLY A 333 -17.06 -2.92 3.46
N GLY A 334 -16.55 -1.75 3.82
CA GLY A 334 -15.71 -1.51 5.00
C GLY A 334 -15.08 -0.12 4.95
N SER A 335 -14.41 0.26 6.03
CA SER A 335 -13.61 1.49 6.12
C SER A 335 -12.10 1.23 6.28
N GLY A 336 -11.70 -0.05 6.32
CA GLY A 336 -10.29 -0.46 6.25
C GLY A 336 -9.73 -0.41 4.83
N PHE A 337 -8.68 -1.20 4.58
CA PHE A 337 -8.10 -1.35 3.24
C PHE A 337 -8.71 -2.55 2.51
N LEU A 338 -8.95 -2.38 1.21
CA LEU A 338 -9.29 -3.46 0.29
C LEU A 338 -8.08 -3.78 -0.59
N VAL A 339 -7.75 -5.06 -0.72
CA VAL A 339 -6.73 -5.55 -1.66
C VAL A 339 -7.36 -6.60 -2.57
N LEU A 340 -7.27 -6.37 -3.88
CA LEU A 340 -7.64 -7.30 -4.94
C LEU A 340 -6.35 -7.72 -5.66
N GLN A 341 -6.00 -9.00 -5.62
CA GLN A 341 -4.74 -9.45 -6.22
C GLN A 341 -4.83 -10.85 -6.82
N PRO A 342 -4.04 -11.13 -7.87
CA PRO A 342 -3.89 -12.49 -8.35
C PRO A 342 -3.17 -13.37 -7.33
N TRP A 343 -3.36 -14.70 -7.44
CA TRP A 343 -2.56 -15.66 -6.66
C TRP A 343 -1.10 -15.64 -7.12
N SER A 344 -0.87 -15.72 -8.44
CA SER A 344 0.46 -15.74 -9.04
C SER A 344 1.00 -14.33 -9.29
N PRO A 345 2.26 -14.02 -8.92
CA PRO A 345 2.86 -12.69 -9.16
C PRO A 345 2.91 -12.25 -10.62
N GLY A 346 3.12 -13.18 -11.56
CA GLY A 346 3.20 -12.89 -12.99
C GLY A 346 1.85 -12.86 -13.71
N GLN A 347 0.74 -13.02 -13.01
CA GLN A 347 -0.59 -12.99 -13.59
C GLN A 347 -0.96 -11.56 -13.99
N ASN A 348 -1.39 -11.37 -15.23
CA ASN A 348 -1.86 -10.08 -15.72
C ASN A 348 -3.21 -9.72 -15.09
N ILE A 349 -3.54 -8.44 -15.05
CA ILE A 349 -4.81 -7.93 -14.51
C ILE A 349 -5.50 -7.09 -15.58
N ALA A 350 -6.77 -7.36 -15.83
CA ALA A 350 -7.64 -6.54 -16.66
C ALA A 350 -8.67 -5.84 -15.75
N ILE A 351 -8.89 -4.54 -15.96
CA ILE A 351 -9.79 -3.72 -15.14
C ILE A 351 -10.79 -3.02 -16.06
N ALA A 352 -12.05 -2.96 -15.63
CA ALA A 352 -13.16 -2.27 -16.29
C ALA A 352 -13.45 -2.79 -17.71
N GLY A 353 -13.20 -4.09 -17.97
CA GLY A 353 -13.63 -4.75 -19.20
C GLY A 353 -15.15 -4.96 -19.28
N THR A 354 -15.69 -5.15 -20.49
CA THR A 354 -17.15 -5.30 -20.74
C THR A 354 -17.67 -6.73 -20.60
N GLY A 355 -16.83 -7.69 -20.23
CA GLY A 355 -17.24 -9.07 -19.99
C GLY A 355 -16.16 -9.93 -19.39
N GLU A 356 -16.54 -11.14 -19.00
CA GLU A 356 -15.60 -12.15 -18.53
C GLU A 356 -14.70 -12.63 -19.66
N VAL A 357 -13.40 -12.34 -19.57
CA VAL A 357 -12.41 -13.03 -20.40
C VAL A 357 -12.20 -14.41 -19.77
N GLY A 358 -13.05 -15.37 -20.14
CA GLY A 358 -13.15 -16.73 -19.57
C GLY A 358 -11.92 -17.64 -19.71
N THR A 359 -10.75 -17.16 -19.35
CA THR A 359 -9.52 -17.92 -19.16
C THR A 359 -8.82 -17.34 -17.94
N ASN A 360 -8.32 -18.20 -17.06
CA ASN A 360 -7.48 -17.86 -15.89
C ASN A 360 -6.11 -17.27 -16.26
N THR A 361 -6.01 -16.57 -17.39
CA THR A 361 -4.81 -15.90 -17.91
C THR A 361 -4.72 -14.44 -17.49
N PHE A 362 -5.84 -13.88 -17.03
CA PHE A 362 -5.92 -12.59 -16.34
C PHE A 362 -6.67 -12.77 -15.03
N LEU A 363 -6.37 -11.93 -14.03
CA LEU A 363 -7.39 -11.52 -13.05
C LEU A 363 -8.26 -10.48 -13.73
N ASN A 364 -9.54 -10.76 -13.92
CA ASN A 364 -10.46 -9.87 -14.59
C ASN A 364 -11.38 -9.18 -13.58
N LEU A 365 -11.23 -7.86 -13.43
CA LEU A 365 -12.14 -7.06 -12.63
C LEU A 365 -13.06 -6.30 -13.59
N THR A 366 -14.24 -6.86 -13.85
CA THR A 366 -15.21 -6.26 -14.76
C THR A 366 -15.80 -4.98 -14.18
N ALA A 367 -16.50 -4.19 -15.00
CA ALA A 367 -17.25 -3.05 -14.49
C ALA A 367 -18.29 -3.46 -13.41
N SER A 368 -18.89 -4.64 -13.55
CA SER A 368 -19.84 -5.16 -12.54
C SER A 368 -19.15 -5.49 -11.23
N ASP A 369 -17.95 -6.08 -11.24
CA ASP A 369 -17.19 -6.34 -10.02
C ASP A 369 -16.83 -5.03 -9.32
N LEU A 370 -16.40 -4.02 -10.07
CA LEU A 370 -15.99 -2.73 -9.52
C LEU A 370 -17.18 -1.94 -8.95
N GLU A 371 -18.39 -2.09 -9.51
CA GLU A 371 -19.61 -1.51 -8.93
C GLU A 371 -19.99 -2.12 -7.57
N THR A 372 -19.50 -3.33 -7.24
CA THR A 372 -19.77 -3.93 -5.92
C THR A 372 -19.04 -3.24 -4.77
N LEU A 373 -18.00 -2.47 -5.06
CA LEU A 373 -17.16 -1.84 -4.05
C LEU A 373 -17.88 -0.62 -3.45
N GLN A 374 -18.12 -0.65 -2.14
CA GLN A 374 -18.69 0.47 -1.40
C GLN A 374 -17.68 1.62 -1.31
N ASN A 375 -18.15 2.87 -1.44
CA ASN A 375 -17.36 4.04 -1.06
C ASN A 375 -17.09 4.11 0.45
N GLY A 376 -15.89 4.54 0.84
CA GLY A 376 -15.48 4.76 2.23
C GLY A 376 -14.28 3.93 2.69
N PHE A 377 -13.65 3.15 1.81
CA PHE A 377 -12.41 2.45 2.13
C PHE A 377 -11.27 3.45 2.41
N ALA A 378 -10.39 3.13 3.37
CA ALA A 378 -9.16 3.89 3.58
C ALA A 378 -8.22 3.86 2.35
N GLY A 379 -8.37 2.83 1.52
CA GLY A 379 -7.74 2.72 0.21
C GLY A 379 -7.99 1.35 -0.43
N ILE A 380 -7.98 1.34 -1.76
CA ILE A 380 -8.16 0.16 -2.60
C ILE A 380 -6.85 -0.09 -3.34
N THR A 381 -6.28 -1.28 -3.18
CA THR A 381 -5.10 -1.73 -3.92
C THR A 381 -5.48 -2.82 -4.90
N ILE A 382 -5.13 -2.64 -6.18
CA ILE A 382 -5.27 -3.66 -7.22
C ILE A 382 -3.87 -4.07 -7.69
N GLY A 383 -3.58 -5.36 -7.57
CA GLY A 383 -2.28 -5.94 -7.86
C GLY A 383 -1.43 -6.20 -6.62
N ARG A 384 -0.25 -6.79 -6.84
CA ARG A 384 0.61 -7.32 -5.77
C ARG A 384 1.81 -6.42 -5.52
N ASN A 385 2.28 -6.40 -4.26
CA ASN A 385 3.51 -5.70 -3.89
C ASN A 385 4.78 -6.35 -4.48
N ASN A 386 4.69 -7.60 -4.94
CA ASN A 386 5.70 -8.32 -5.68
C ASN A 386 5.23 -8.70 -7.10
N GLY A 387 4.19 -8.01 -7.60
CA GLY A 387 3.56 -8.31 -8.89
C GLY A 387 4.49 -7.96 -10.06
N SER A 388 4.49 -8.83 -11.06
CA SER A 388 5.20 -8.66 -12.32
C SER A 388 4.30 -8.79 -13.55
N GLY A 389 3.03 -9.19 -13.37
CA GLY A 389 2.05 -9.20 -14.45
C GLY A 389 1.62 -7.79 -14.86
N SER A 390 1.31 -7.60 -16.14
CA SER A 390 0.83 -6.31 -16.64
C SER A 390 -0.57 -5.98 -16.13
N ILE A 391 -0.86 -4.72 -15.86
CA ILE A 391 -2.21 -4.22 -15.54
C ILE A 391 -2.74 -3.38 -16.70
N LEU A 392 -3.92 -3.73 -17.20
CA LEU A 392 -4.63 -2.98 -18.26
C LEU A 392 -5.98 -2.48 -17.75
N ILE A 393 -6.21 -1.17 -17.80
CA ILE A 393 -7.54 -0.57 -17.65
C ILE A 393 -8.08 -0.30 -19.06
N ALA A 394 -9.06 -1.11 -19.48
CA ALA A 394 -9.50 -1.15 -20.88
C ALA A 394 -10.47 -0.01 -21.27
N ASN A 395 -11.13 0.61 -20.29
CA ASN A 395 -12.13 1.65 -20.48
C ASN A 395 -11.95 2.79 -19.47
N ASN A 396 -12.80 3.81 -19.54
CA ASN A 396 -12.86 4.82 -18.50
C ASN A 396 -13.18 4.16 -17.14
N PHE A 397 -12.49 4.56 -16.09
CA PHE A 397 -12.67 4.02 -14.75
C PHE A 397 -12.74 5.15 -13.73
N THR A 398 -13.70 5.07 -12.81
CA THR A 398 -13.86 6.01 -11.70
C THR A 398 -13.63 5.28 -10.38
N ALA A 399 -12.65 5.73 -9.60
CA ALA A 399 -12.47 5.33 -8.22
C ALA A 399 -13.11 6.37 -7.29
N TYR A 400 -13.75 5.91 -6.21
CA TYR A 400 -14.34 6.79 -5.19
C TYR A 400 -13.50 6.89 -3.92
N ASP A 401 -12.62 5.91 -3.70
CA ASP A 401 -11.64 5.87 -2.61
C ASP A 401 -10.20 5.90 -3.15
N PRO A 402 -9.19 6.20 -2.31
CA PRO A 402 -7.78 6.20 -2.72
C PRO A 402 -7.38 4.90 -3.44
N LEU A 403 -6.95 5.01 -4.69
CA LEU A 403 -6.63 3.87 -5.54
C LEU A 403 -5.11 3.71 -5.71
N THR A 404 -4.62 2.50 -5.45
CA THR A 404 -3.26 2.07 -5.83
C THR A 404 -3.31 0.94 -6.85
N LEU A 405 -2.73 1.16 -8.02
CA LEU A 405 -2.44 0.12 -9.00
C LEU A 405 -0.95 -0.25 -8.90
N GLN A 406 -0.64 -1.54 -8.76
CA GLN A 406 0.75 -1.95 -8.55
C GLN A 406 1.18 -3.22 -9.29
N SER A 407 2.28 -3.10 -10.03
CA SER A 407 3.07 -4.20 -10.59
C SER A 407 4.57 -3.87 -10.55
N PRO A 408 5.17 -3.78 -9.35
CA PRO A 408 6.46 -3.15 -9.13
C PRO A 408 7.68 -4.05 -9.35
N ALA A 409 7.52 -5.29 -9.85
CA ALA A 409 8.63 -6.23 -10.05
C ALA A 409 8.77 -6.70 -11.50
N ALA A 410 9.99 -7.13 -11.87
CA ALA A 410 10.32 -7.87 -13.10
C ALA A 410 9.63 -7.36 -14.39
N SER A 411 9.76 -6.06 -14.65
CA SER A 411 9.23 -5.33 -15.80
C SER A 411 7.70 -5.28 -15.90
N GLY A 412 6.98 -5.47 -14.78
CA GLY A 412 5.53 -5.27 -14.72
C GLY A 412 5.13 -3.90 -15.23
N THR A 413 4.18 -3.85 -16.17
CA THR A 413 3.73 -2.62 -16.84
C THR A 413 2.31 -2.25 -16.43
N ILE A 414 1.96 -0.96 -16.50
CA ILE A 414 0.57 -0.52 -16.27
C ILE A 414 0.11 0.36 -17.43
N THR A 415 -1.05 0.05 -18.00
CA THR A 415 -1.63 0.80 -19.12
C THR A 415 -3.09 1.16 -18.87
N THR A 416 -3.49 2.40 -19.12
CA THR A 416 -4.89 2.82 -19.18
C THR A 416 -5.19 3.33 -20.59
N THR A 417 -6.21 2.76 -21.25
CA THR A 417 -6.64 3.21 -22.59
C THR A 417 -7.71 4.30 -22.51
N GLY A 418 -8.47 4.34 -21.43
CA GLY A 418 -9.42 5.41 -21.10
C GLY A 418 -8.92 6.37 -20.03
N SER A 419 -9.79 7.30 -19.66
CA SER A 419 -9.57 8.23 -18.55
C SER A 419 -9.72 7.54 -17.19
N LEU A 420 -8.89 7.92 -16.23
CA LEU A 420 -8.95 7.48 -14.85
C LEU A 420 -9.38 8.65 -13.95
N THR A 421 -10.53 8.53 -13.30
CA THR A 421 -11.10 9.60 -12.48
C THR A 421 -11.11 9.19 -11.01
N GLY A 422 -10.48 9.98 -10.14
CA GLY A 422 -10.65 9.93 -8.70
C GLY A 422 -11.77 10.88 -8.25
N ALA A 423 -12.94 10.34 -7.92
CA ALA A 423 -14.03 11.08 -7.33
C ALA A 423 -13.90 11.14 -5.79
N ASP A 424 -14.69 12.00 -5.14
CA ASP A 424 -14.72 12.14 -3.68
C ASP A 424 -13.32 12.39 -3.07
N ASN A 425 -12.77 11.43 -2.32
CA ASN A 425 -11.47 11.49 -1.65
C ASN A 425 -10.39 10.65 -2.37
N ALA A 426 -10.68 10.12 -3.56
CA ALA A 426 -9.77 9.24 -4.29
C ALA A 426 -8.52 9.97 -4.82
N SER A 427 -7.37 9.72 -4.17
CA SER A 427 -6.07 9.91 -4.80
C SER A 427 -5.75 8.75 -5.74
N ILE A 428 -4.90 9.00 -6.73
CA ILE A 428 -4.52 7.98 -7.73
C ILE A 428 -3.00 7.72 -7.62
N THR A 429 -2.64 6.50 -7.25
CA THR A 429 -1.26 6.01 -7.25
C THR A 429 -1.09 4.89 -8.27
N ILE A 430 -0.07 4.99 -9.13
CA ILE A 430 0.32 3.91 -10.05
C ILE A 430 1.81 3.60 -9.84
N LYS A 431 2.13 2.32 -9.59
CA LYS A 431 3.49 1.83 -9.34
C LYS A 431 3.82 0.67 -10.26
N ALA A 432 4.84 0.81 -11.08
CA ALA A 432 5.29 -0.22 -12.01
C ALA A 432 6.81 -0.41 -11.92
N ASP A 433 7.32 -1.59 -12.28
CA ASP A 433 8.74 -1.72 -12.58
C ASP A 433 9.04 -1.18 -13.98
N GLY A 434 8.26 -1.65 -14.96
CA GLY A 434 8.37 -1.25 -16.36
C GLY A 434 7.53 -0.01 -16.69
N ASN A 435 7.14 0.10 -17.95
CA ASN A 435 6.47 1.29 -18.48
C ASN A 435 5.09 1.52 -17.84
N ILE A 436 4.78 2.80 -17.60
CA ILE A 436 3.42 3.27 -17.30
C ILE A 436 2.92 4.08 -18.49
N ARG A 437 1.76 3.73 -19.02
CA ARG A 437 1.10 4.50 -20.08
C ARG A 437 -0.34 4.80 -19.71
N THR A 438 -0.69 6.07 -19.50
CA THR A 438 -2.05 6.43 -19.10
C THR A 438 -2.68 7.40 -20.10
N GLY A 439 -4.00 7.31 -20.24
CA GLY A 439 -4.82 8.40 -20.73
C GLY A 439 -4.85 9.58 -19.75
N ASN A 440 -5.95 10.32 -19.74
CA ASN A 440 -6.14 11.42 -18.80
C ASN A 440 -6.38 10.89 -17.37
N ILE A 441 -5.81 11.55 -16.38
CA ILE A 441 -6.10 11.29 -14.97
C ILE A 441 -6.63 12.56 -14.33
N SER A 442 -7.78 12.48 -13.68
CA SER A 442 -8.33 13.60 -12.90
C SER A 442 -8.69 13.17 -11.50
N THR A 443 -8.57 14.08 -10.52
CA THR A 443 -8.99 13.86 -9.13
C THR A 443 -9.74 15.07 -8.58
N ASN A 444 -10.53 14.88 -7.52
CA ASN A 444 -11.27 15.95 -6.85
C ASN A 444 -10.47 16.59 -5.70
N GLY A 445 -9.34 17.22 -6.01
CA GLY A 445 -8.46 17.84 -5.00
C GLY A 445 -7.41 16.91 -4.41
N GLN A 446 -7.30 15.69 -4.93
CA GLN A 446 -6.44 14.64 -4.36
C GLN A 446 -5.18 14.43 -5.20
N GLU A 447 -4.15 13.82 -4.62
CA GLU A 447 -2.86 13.61 -5.29
C GLU A 447 -2.95 12.65 -6.48
N ILE A 448 -2.15 12.92 -7.51
CA ILE A 448 -1.81 11.97 -8.58
C ILE A 448 -0.33 11.62 -8.47
N ARG A 449 0.00 10.33 -8.26
CA ARG A 449 1.37 9.85 -8.14
C ARG A 449 1.68 8.68 -9.06
N LEU A 450 2.63 8.84 -9.97
CA LEU A 450 3.07 7.81 -10.91
C LEU A 450 4.55 7.48 -10.67
N ALA A 451 4.89 6.20 -10.52
CA ALA A 451 6.26 5.76 -10.27
C ALA A 451 6.63 4.53 -11.08
N SER A 452 7.68 4.64 -11.90
CA SER A 452 8.30 3.53 -12.64
C SER A 452 9.73 3.34 -12.17
N ASN A 453 10.10 2.11 -11.76
CA ASN A 453 11.43 1.81 -11.25
C ASN A 453 12.49 1.64 -12.35
N SER A 454 12.09 1.30 -13.58
CA SER A 454 13.02 1.00 -14.68
C SER A 454 12.54 1.45 -16.06
N GLY A 455 11.25 1.76 -16.21
CA GLY A 455 10.64 2.11 -17.49
C GLY A 455 10.34 3.60 -17.66
N ASP A 456 9.69 3.91 -18.77
CA ASP A 456 9.18 5.24 -19.11
C ASP A 456 7.78 5.45 -18.51
N ILE A 457 7.43 6.72 -18.29
CA ILE A 457 6.06 7.12 -17.97
C ILE A 457 5.54 8.02 -19.10
N THR A 458 4.46 7.61 -19.76
CA THR A 458 3.69 8.48 -20.67
C THR A 458 2.29 8.69 -20.11
N ALA A 459 1.94 9.92 -19.79
CA ALA A 459 0.62 10.28 -19.28
C ALA A 459 -0.08 11.29 -20.22
N GLY A 460 -1.41 11.19 -20.30
CA GLY A 460 -2.26 12.21 -20.93
C GLY A 460 -2.33 13.48 -20.08
N GLN A 461 -3.50 14.12 -20.05
CA GLN A 461 -3.73 15.28 -19.19
C GLN A 461 -3.87 14.87 -17.73
N LEU A 462 -3.30 15.65 -16.81
CA LEU A 462 -3.34 15.42 -15.37
C LEU A 462 -4.01 16.61 -14.70
N HIS A 463 -5.08 16.37 -13.94
CA HIS A 463 -5.86 17.45 -13.31
C HIS A 463 -6.19 17.10 -11.87
N THR A 464 -5.74 17.89 -10.90
CA THR A 464 -6.07 17.62 -9.48
C THR A 464 -7.23 18.46 -8.95
N GLY A 465 -7.94 19.22 -9.80
CA GLY A 465 -9.10 20.01 -9.41
C GLY A 465 -10.45 19.43 -9.85
N THR A 466 -11.54 20.10 -9.47
CA THR A 466 -12.82 19.85 -10.15
C THR A 466 -12.70 20.34 -11.59
N ALA A 467 -13.15 19.57 -12.57
CA ALA A 467 -13.44 20.14 -13.88
C ALA A 467 -14.43 21.28 -13.62
N ALA A 468 -14.11 22.51 -14.05
CA ALA A 468 -14.97 23.66 -13.80
C ALA A 468 -16.40 23.27 -14.20
N PRO A 469 -17.40 23.38 -13.29
CA PRO A 469 -18.76 23.04 -13.66
C PRO A 469 -19.15 23.96 -14.81
N GLU A 470 -19.34 23.36 -15.99
CA GLU A 470 -19.97 24.02 -17.12
C GLU A 470 -21.27 24.63 -16.57
N ASN A 471 -21.34 25.96 -16.54
CA ASN A 471 -22.49 26.79 -16.16
C ASN A 471 -22.59 27.37 -14.73
N SER A 472 -21.48 27.60 -14.00
CA SER A 472 -21.51 28.53 -12.85
C SER A 472 -21.09 29.94 -13.25
N GLN A 473 -22.07 30.84 -13.39
CA GLN A 473 -21.90 32.31 -13.50
C GLN A 473 -21.26 32.96 -12.24
N ASN A 474 -20.66 32.16 -11.35
CA ASN A 474 -19.95 32.62 -10.16
C ASN A 474 -18.54 31.99 -10.12
N SER A 475 -17.72 32.37 -11.10
CA SER A 475 -16.31 31.94 -11.28
C SER A 475 -15.35 32.61 -10.29
N SER A 476 -15.73 32.74 -9.02
CA SER A 476 -14.97 33.49 -8.00
C SER A 476 -14.47 32.67 -6.82
N ARG A 477 -14.81 31.37 -6.72
CA ARG A 477 -14.22 30.49 -5.71
C ARG A 477 -13.42 29.40 -6.39
N MET A 478 -12.10 29.59 -6.48
CA MET A 478 -11.22 28.47 -6.80
C MET A 478 -11.37 27.39 -5.71
N PRO A 479 -11.13 26.11 -6.04
CA PRO A 479 -11.08 25.05 -5.04
C PRO A 479 -10.08 25.40 -3.91
N ALA A 480 -10.39 25.04 -2.66
CA ALA A 480 -9.65 25.52 -1.49
C ALA A 480 -8.21 24.98 -1.40
N ALA A 481 -8.00 23.69 -1.68
CA ALA A 481 -6.69 23.05 -1.71
C ALA A 481 -6.67 21.94 -2.75
N MET A 482 -5.59 21.87 -3.53
CA MET A 482 -5.40 20.90 -4.62
C MET A 482 -4.27 19.93 -4.29
N GLY A 483 -4.42 18.70 -4.79
CA GLY A 483 -3.42 17.66 -4.63
C GLY A 483 -2.21 17.88 -5.55
N ASP A 484 -1.08 17.37 -5.11
CA ASP A 484 0.16 17.39 -5.90
C ASP A 484 0.08 16.44 -7.09
N VAL A 485 0.89 16.73 -8.12
CA VAL A 485 1.20 15.80 -9.21
C VAL A 485 2.68 15.42 -9.11
N SER A 486 2.95 14.15 -8.85
CA SER A 486 4.32 13.63 -8.71
C SER A 486 4.56 12.46 -9.65
N ILE A 487 5.53 12.60 -10.56
CA ILE A 487 5.90 11.57 -11.53
C ILE A 487 7.39 11.29 -11.41
N THR A 488 7.76 10.03 -11.20
CA THR A 488 9.16 9.59 -11.12
C THR A 488 9.41 8.37 -11.99
N ALA A 489 10.41 8.44 -12.85
CA ALA A 489 10.85 7.35 -13.71
C ALA A 489 12.39 7.31 -13.81
N GLU A 490 12.98 6.11 -13.83
CA GLU A 490 14.36 5.96 -14.31
C GLU A 490 14.44 6.22 -15.83
N GLY A 491 13.37 5.93 -16.57
CA GLY A 491 13.23 6.28 -17.99
C GLY A 491 12.82 7.74 -18.25
N LYS A 492 12.26 8.01 -19.43
CA LYS A 492 11.69 9.31 -19.81
C LYS A 492 10.31 9.49 -19.19
N VAL A 493 10.02 10.71 -18.72
CA VAL A 493 8.67 11.14 -18.34
C VAL A 493 8.11 12.02 -19.46
N THR A 494 6.96 11.64 -20.01
CA THR A 494 6.20 12.42 -20.98
C THR A 494 4.80 12.67 -20.41
N ALA A 495 4.43 13.91 -20.16
CA ALA A 495 3.13 14.29 -19.65
C ALA A 495 2.43 15.28 -20.59
N GLY A 496 1.11 15.15 -20.74
CA GLY A 496 0.27 16.15 -21.39
C GLY A 496 0.16 17.45 -20.58
N SER A 497 -0.99 18.12 -20.63
CA SER A 497 -1.21 19.29 -19.78
C SER A 497 -1.42 18.88 -18.32
N ILE A 498 -0.83 19.62 -17.39
CA ILE A 498 -0.95 19.44 -15.94
C ILE A 498 -1.65 20.68 -15.36
N ASP A 499 -2.76 20.50 -14.64
CA ASP A 499 -3.49 21.58 -13.96
C ASP A 499 -3.72 21.21 -12.49
N THR A 500 -3.19 22.04 -11.59
CA THR A 500 -3.22 21.89 -10.14
C THR A 500 -3.71 23.17 -9.44
N ARG A 501 -4.40 24.05 -10.18
CA ARG A 501 -4.79 25.38 -9.69
C ARG A 501 -5.84 25.36 -8.59
N GLY A 502 -5.65 26.20 -7.58
CA GLY A 502 -6.60 26.42 -6.48
C GLY A 502 -6.25 27.64 -5.64
N GLU A 503 -6.97 27.90 -4.55
CA GLU A 503 -6.54 28.89 -3.54
C GLU A 503 -5.21 28.46 -2.90
N GLN A 504 -5.06 27.16 -2.63
CA GLN A 504 -3.81 26.48 -2.31
C GLN A 504 -3.50 25.46 -3.42
N PRO A 505 -2.76 25.84 -4.48
CA PRO A 505 -2.42 24.94 -5.58
C PRO A 505 -1.52 23.78 -5.12
N GLY A 506 -1.62 22.66 -5.84
CA GLY A 506 -0.71 21.53 -5.67
C GLY A 506 0.65 21.80 -6.31
N ASN A 507 1.69 21.14 -5.83
CA ASN A 507 3.00 21.14 -6.46
C ASN A 507 3.02 20.19 -7.67
N VAL A 508 3.88 20.50 -8.64
CA VAL A 508 4.16 19.64 -9.79
C VAL A 508 5.63 19.22 -9.74
N THR A 509 5.88 17.93 -9.59
CA THR A 509 7.24 17.36 -9.58
C THR A 509 7.36 16.28 -10.63
N LEU A 510 8.17 16.53 -11.67
CA LEU A 510 8.47 15.55 -12.72
C LEU A 510 9.95 15.20 -12.66
N THR A 511 10.25 13.91 -12.44
CA THR A 511 11.62 13.38 -12.46
C THR A 511 11.69 12.23 -13.45
N GLY A 512 12.35 12.45 -14.58
CA GLY A 512 12.65 11.42 -15.57
C GLY A 512 14.13 11.39 -15.85
N ARG A 513 14.85 10.38 -15.37
CA ARG A 513 16.31 10.30 -15.56
C ARG A 513 16.72 10.19 -17.03
N GLY A 514 15.86 9.60 -17.87
CA GLY A 514 15.99 9.61 -19.33
C GLY A 514 15.41 10.85 -20.03
N GLY A 515 14.95 11.86 -19.27
CA GLY A 515 14.40 13.12 -19.75
C GLY A 515 12.98 13.38 -19.25
N VAL A 516 12.57 14.64 -19.34
CA VAL A 516 11.21 15.11 -19.04
C VAL A 516 10.69 15.85 -20.28
N SER A 517 9.47 15.52 -20.70
CA SER A 517 8.73 16.28 -21.70
C SER A 517 7.35 16.58 -21.13
N ALA A 518 7.00 17.86 -21.02
CA ALA A 518 5.74 18.30 -20.44
C ALA A 518 4.99 19.22 -21.40
N GLY A 519 3.66 19.11 -21.42
CA GLY A 519 2.78 20.08 -22.07
C GLY A 519 2.67 21.39 -21.27
N ALA A 520 1.49 22.00 -21.26
CA ALA A 520 1.21 23.12 -20.37
C ALA A 520 1.22 22.67 -18.90
N ILE A 521 1.74 23.49 -17.99
CA ILE A 521 1.71 23.25 -16.54
C ILE A 521 1.13 24.48 -15.86
N ASP A 522 -0.03 24.34 -15.22
CA ASP A 522 -0.66 25.40 -14.45
C ASP A 522 -0.75 25.01 -12.96
N ALA A 523 0.14 25.59 -12.17
CA ALA A 523 0.16 25.50 -10.70
C ALA A 523 -0.10 26.88 -10.06
N GLY A 524 -0.79 27.77 -10.78
CA GLY A 524 -1.13 29.11 -10.31
C GLY A 524 -2.28 29.13 -9.30
N GLY A 525 -2.41 30.22 -8.54
CA GLY A 525 -3.48 30.38 -7.55
C GLY A 525 -3.12 31.33 -6.41
N GLY A 526 -3.82 31.21 -5.28
CA GLY A 526 -3.68 32.13 -4.14
C GLY A 526 -2.27 32.15 -3.53
N THR A 527 -1.69 30.96 -3.27
CA THR A 527 -0.32 30.83 -2.73
C THR A 527 0.74 30.41 -3.75
N GLY A 528 0.33 29.92 -4.93
CA GLY A 528 1.21 29.32 -5.94
C GLY A 528 1.79 27.95 -5.55
N GLY A 529 1.74 26.97 -6.45
CA GLY A 529 2.37 25.66 -6.28
C GLY A 529 3.79 25.64 -6.87
N ASN A 530 4.73 24.92 -6.26
CA ASN A 530 6.08 24.82 -6.83
C ASN A 530 6.10 23.87 -8.03
N ILE A 531 6.91 24.18 -9.03
CA ILE A 531 7.16 23.33 -10.20
C ILE A 531 8.63 22.91 -10.16
N THR A 532 8.90 21.60 -10.15
CA THR A 532 10.25 21.03 -10.20
C THR A 532 10.35 20.01 -11.30
N LEU A 533 11.21 20.28 -12.29
CA LEU A 533 11.49 19.41 -13.42
C LEU A 533 12.94 18.94 -13.36
N THR A 534 13.15 17.63 -13.35
CA THR A 534 14.46 17.00 -13.25
C THR A 534 14.63 15.93 -14.33
N GLY A 535 15.58 16.09 -15.23
CA GLY A 535 15.86 15.07 -16.24
C GLY A 535 17.19 15.24 -16.97
N SER A 536 17.54 14.26 -17.80
CA SER A 536 18.68 14.40 -18.73
C SER A 536 18.38 15.34 -19.90
N GLU A 537 17.11 15.63 -20.13
CA GLU A 537 16.58 16.61 -21.06
C GLU A 537 15.29 17.18 -20.44
N ILE A 538 14.93 18.43 -20.73
CA ILE A 538 13.68 19.05 -20.27
C ILE A 538 13.00 19.79 -21.44
N ASP A 539 12.04 19.11 -22.06
CA ASP A 539 11.24 19.66 -23.17
C ASP A 539 9.95 20.31 -22.62
N LEU A 540 9.77 21.62 -22.88
CA LEU A 540 8.53 22.36 -22.55
C LEU A 540 7.69 22.60 -23.81
N THR A 541 6.76 21.69 -24.06
CA THR A 541 6.02 21.59 -25.33
C THR A 541 4.68 22.33 -25.36
N GLY A 542 4.28 22.98 -24.25
CA GLY A 542 2.99 23.66 -24.11
C GLY A 542 2.84 24.98 -24.88
N GLY A 543 3.92 25.51 -25.46
CA GLY A 543 3.95 26.79 -26.17
C GLY A 543 4.20 27.99 -25.24
N SER A 544 4.13 29.21 -25.78
CA SER A 544 4.48 30.41 -25.01
C SER A 544 3.52 30.65 -23.83
N ASN A 545 4.07 31.04 -22.68
CA ASN A 545 3.34 31.26 -21.42
C ASN A 545 2.52 30.06 -20.91
N SER A 546 2.87 28.84 -21.30
CA SER A 546 2.15 27.63 -20.90
C SER A 546 2.56 27.05 -19.55
N VAL A 547 3.68 27.52 -18.97
CA VAL A 547 4.15 27.11 -17.64
C VAL A 547 3.90 28.27 -16.69
N THR A 548 2.97 28.09 -15.75
CA THR A 548 2.43 29.17 -14.92
C THR A 548 2.36 28.77 -13.45
N SER A 549 2.90 29.61 -12.58
CA SER A 549 2.72 29.52 -11.12
C SER A 549 3.05 30.85 -10.44
N ASN A 550 2.62 31.02 -9.20
CA ASN A 550 3.11 32.05 -8.28
C ASN A 550 4.18 31.53 -7.29
N GLY A 551 4.48 30.22 -7.33
CA GLY A 551 5.51 29.56 -6.54
C GLY A 551 6.89 29.61 -7.19
N ASN A 552 7.77 28.67 -6.81
CA ASN A 552 9.11 28.55 -7.39
C ASN A 552 9.14 27.58 -8.57
N LEU A 553 9.96 27.88 -9.57
CA LEU A 553 10.30 26.97 -10.66
C LEU A 553 11.74 26.47 -10.51
N VAL A 554 11.94 25.16 -10.61
CA VAL A 554 13.26 24.52 -10.64
C VAL A 554 13.39 23.69 -11.92
N LEU A 555 14.40 24.01 -12.72
CA LEU A 555 14.80 23.25 -13.91
C LEU A 555 16.23 22.74 -13.69
N GLN A 556 16.42 21.43 -13.57
CA GLN A 556 17.73 20.88 -13.22
C GLN A 556 18.05 19.54 -13.89
N PRO A 557 19.32 19.25 -14.16
CA PRO A 557 19.73 17.92 -14.60
C PRO A 557 19.51 16.87 -13.51
N ALA A 558 19.33 15.62 -13.93
CA ALA A 558 19.31 14.48 -13.03
C ALA A 558 20.72 14.11 -12.48
N ASP A 559 21.77 14.23 -13.30
CA ASP A 559 23.17 14.09 -12.87
C ASP A 559 23.79 15.47 -12.59
N PRO A 560 24.36 15.72 -11.39
CA PRO A 560 25.03 16.99 -11.10
C PRO A 560 26.22 17.33 -12.01
N ARG A 561 26.77 16.38 -12.77
CA ARG A 561 27.87 16.63 -13.74
C ARG A 561 27.38 17.04 -15.11
N GLN A 562 26.09 16.93 -15.37
CA GLN A 562 25.53 17.20 -16.69
C GLN A 562 25.58 18.69 -17.02
N ASN A 563 25.97 18.98 -18.25
CA ASN A 563 25.98 20.34 -18.79
C ASN A 563 24.56 20.79 -19.15
N ILE A 564 24.35 22.11 -19.18
CA ILE A 564 23.11 22.73 -19.62
C ILE A 564 23.46 23.72 -20.72
N THR A 565 22.68 23.80 -21.80
CA THR A 565 22.79 24.90 -22.77
C THR A 565 21.54 25.78 -22.74
N LEU A 566 21.69 27.05 -22.37
CA LEU A 566 20.60 28.02 -22.40
C LEU A 566 20.60 28.78 -23.72
N ASN A 567 19.40 28.99 -24.26
CA ASN A 567 19.14 29.63 -25.55
C ASN A 567 19.75 28.86 -26.74
N ALA A 568 19.67 27.52 -26.71
CA ALA A 568 20.16 26.68 -27.79
C ALA A 568 19.45 26.97 -29.13
N THR A 569 20.16 26.78 -30.25
CA THR A 569 19.64 27.03 -31.60
C THR A 569 18.64 25.99 -32.09
N GLY A 570 18.48 24.89 -31.35
CA GLY A 570 17.56 23.80 -31.61
C GLY A 570 17.65 22.77 -30.49
N ASP A 571 16.62 21.94 -30.43
CA ASP A 571 16.42 20.88 -29.44
C ASP A 571 17.36 19.68 -29.72
N THR A 572 17.98 19.13 -28.68
CA THR A 572 18.93 18.01 -28.74
C THR A 572 18.63 16.94 -27.70
N GLU A 573 19.41 15.84 -27.66
CA GLU A 573 19.26 14.82 -26.60
C GLU A 573 19.93 15.24 -25.27
N ALA A 574 20.66 16.37 -25.24
CA ALA A 574 21.46 16.78 -24.10
C ALA A 574 20.93 18.08 -23.51
N LEU A 575 20.60 18.05 -22.21
CA LEU A 575 19.86 19.13 -21.52
C LEU A 575 20.13 20.54 -22.08
N ASP A 576 19.17 21.01 -22.87
CA ASP A 576 19.15 22.36 -23.39
C ASP A 576 17.80 23.03 -23.13
N LEU A 577 17.81 24.36 -23.13
CA LEU A 577 16.59 25.16 -23.04
C LEU A 577 16.65 26.14 -24.20
N THR A 578 15.91 25.83 -25.26
CA THR A 578 15.75 26.64 -26.45
C THR A 578 15.01 27.94 -26.14
N ALA A 579 15.07 28.91 -27.06
CA ALA A 579 14.29 30.15 -26.95
C ALA A 579 12.77 29.89 -26.85
N ALA A 580 12.28 28.84 -27.50
CA ALA A 580 10.86 28.46 -27.47
C ALA A 580 10.45 27.99 -26.07
N GLU A 581 11.26 27.15 -25.43
CA GLU A 581 10.99 26.63 -24.09
C GLU A 581 11.11 27.71 -23.02
N LEU A 582 12.11 28.58 -23.12
CA LEU A 582 12.22 29.74 -22.23
C LEU A 582 11.02 30.69 -22.38
N SER A 583 10.45 30.83 -23.58
CA SER A 583 9.22 31.60 -23.80
C SER A 583 7.95 30.94 -23.23
N SER A 584 8.02 29.67 -22.86
CA SER A 584 6.90 28.97 -22.22
C SER A 584 6.69 29.42 -20.77
N LEU A 585 7.71 29.98 -20.13
CA LEU A 585 7.66 30.47 -18.76
C LEU A 585 6.87 31.78 -18.73
N ARG A 586 5.71 31.78 -18.08
CA ARG A 586 4.90 32.98 -17.89
C ARG A 586 5.44 33.80 -16.71
N ASN A 587 5.42 35.12 -16.84
CA ASN A 587 5.70 36.03 -15.73
C ASN A 587 4.83 35.73 -14.48
N GLY A 588 5.42 35.85 -13.29
CA GLY A 588 4.73 35.76 -12.00
C GLY A 588 5.30 34.75 -11.02
N PHE A 589 6.39 34.06 -11.36
CA PHE A 589 7.09 33.15 -10.44
C PHE A 589 7.74 33.90 -9.27
N SER A 590 7.70 33.30 -8.08
CA SER A 590 8.46 33.83 -6.92
C SER A 590 9.97 33.75 -7.17
N SER A 591 10.43 32.67 -7.82
CA SER A 591 11.79 32.53 -8.30
C SER A 591 11.90 31.43 -9.36
N ILE A 592 12.92 31.54 -10.21
CA ILE A 592 13.33 30.54 -11.19
C ILE A 592 14.75 30.09 -10.83
N ALA A 593 14.97 28.80 -10.68
CA ALA A 593 16.28 28.19 -10.48
C ALA A 593 16.61 27.27 -11.66
N ILE A 594 17.74 27.54 -12.32
CA ILE A 594 18.26 26.74 -13.42
C ILE A 594 19.61 26.14 -13.00
N GLY A 595 19.71 24.82 -13.09
CA GLY A 595 20.86 24.06 -12.60
C GLY A 595 20.72 23.65 -11.13
N ARG A 596 21.83 23.24 -10.51
CA ARG A 596 21.82 22.61 -9.18
C ARG A 596 22.75 23.30 -8.20
N SER A 597 22.37 23.26 -6.93
CA SER A 597 23.22 23.75 -5.82
C SER A 597 24.45 22.87 -5.57
N ASP A 598 24.39 21.59 -5.94
CA ASP A 598 25.53 20.64 -5.98
C ASP A 598 26.09 20.45 -7.41
N GLY A 599 25.65 21.29 -8.37
CA GLY A 599 26.01 21.18 -9.78
C GLY A 599 27.49 21.39 -10.04
N SER A 600 28.04 20.56 -10.93
CA SER A 600 29.45 20.55 -11.36
C SER A 600 29.65 20.52 -12.88
N GLY A 601 28.56 20.44 -13.65
CA GLY A 601 28.56 20.62 -15.10
C GLY A 601 28.68 22.10 -15.52
N THR A 602 28.96 22.34 -16.79
CA THR A 602 28.97 23.68 -17.37
C THR A 602 27.57 24.10 -17.81
N ILE A 603 27.13 25.29 -17.42
CA ILE A 603 25.95 25.96 -17.96
C ILE A 603 26.40 26.94 -19.04
N THR A 604 26.07 26.65 -20.29
CA THR A 604 26.43 27.46 -21.45
C THR A 604 25.36 28.51 -21.74
N ILE A 605 25.74 29.78 -21.91
CA ILE A 605 24.84 30.87 -22.31
C ILE A 605 25.07 31.19 -23.79
N ALA A 606 24.20 30.69 -24.67
CA ALA A 606 24.31 30.89 -26.11
C ALA A 606 23.76 32.27 -26.55
N PRO A 607 24.39 32.93 -27.54
CA PRO A 607 23.86 34.16 -28.13
C PRO A 607 22.60 33.88 -28.98
N PRO A 608 21.68 34.85 -29.14
CA PRO A 608 21.70 36.23 -28.66
C PRO A 608 21.29 36.35 -27.18
N THR A 609 20.82 37.51 -26.73
CA THR A 609 20.41 37.77 -25.34
C THR A 609 19.26 36.85 -24.90
N ILE A 610 19.40 36.20 -23.75
CA ILE A 610 18.31 35.52 -23.02
C ILE A 610 17.62 36.50 -22.07
N THR A 611 16.28 36.46 -21.98
CA THR A 611 15.49 37.36 -21.12
C THR A 611 14.69 36.58 -20.08
N PHE A 612 14.70 37.04 -18.84
CA PHE A 612 13.88 36.56 -17.74
C PHE A 612 12.98 37.67 -17.21
N GLN A 613 11.76 37.31 -16.82
CA GLN A 613 10.77 38.25 -16.27
C GLN A 613 10.62 38.14 -14.75
N ASP A 614 11.04 37.01 -14.16
CA ASP A 614 11.01 36.76 -12.72
C ASP A 614 12.43 36.57 -12.13
N PRO A 615 12.62 36.70 -10.79
CA PRO A 615 13.92 36.52 -10.14
C PRO A 615 14.55 35.17 -10.50
N THR A 616 15.74 35.20 -11.11
CA THR A 616 16.35 34.01 -11.71
C THR A 616 17.73 33.73 -11.13
N THR A 617 17.94 32.50 -10.68
CA THR A 617 19.24 31.95 -10.26
C THR A 617 19.72 30.90 -11.26
N ILE A 618 20.90 31.11 -11.82
CA ILE A 618 21.62 30.12 -12.63
C ILE A 618 22.79 29.59 -11.81
N GLN A 619 22.86 28.27 -11.59
CA GLN A 619 23.80 27.70 -10.62
C GLN A 619 24.47 26.38 -11.04
N SER A 620 25.80 26.35 -10.91
CA SER A 620 26.65 25.16 -10.95
C SER A 620 27.94 25.41 -10.15
N PRO A 621 27.86 25.43 -8.81
CA PRO A 621 28.93 25.97 -7.96
C PRO A 621 30.00 24.96 -7.52
N SER A 622 29.79 23.66 -7.73
CA SER A 622 30.62 22.58 -7.17
C SER A 622 31.73 22.14 -8.13
N GLY A 623 32.90 21.78 -7.59
CA GLY A 623 33.98 21.19 -8.38
C GLY A 623 34.43 22.08 -9.55
N THR A 624 34.32 21.57 -10.78
CA THR A 624 34.62 22.27 -12.04
C THR A 624 33.41 22.99 -12.65
N GLY A 625 32.26 23.03 -11.95
CA GLY A 625 31.05 23.67 -12.43
C GLY A 625 31.30 25.09 -12.87
N SER A 626 30.68 25.50 -13.97
CA SER A 626 30.90 26.84 -14.53
C SER A 626 29.66 27.37 -15.20
N ILE A 627 29.55 28.70 -15.29
CA ILE A 627 28.56 29.38 -16.12
C ILE A 627 29.38 30.11 -17.19
N ALA A 628 29.27 29.71 -18.45
CA ALA A 628 30.18 30.13 -19.51
C ALA A 628 29.42 30.48 -20.80
N GLY A 629 29.89 31.43 -21.59
CA GLY A 629 29.29 31.76 -22.89
C GLY A 629 29.49 33.20 -23.30
N THR A 630 29.10 33.52 -24.53
CA THR A 630 29.15 34.90 -25.04
C THR A 630 27.77 35.56 -25.10
N GLY A 631 26.70 34.81 -24.81
CA GLY A 631 25.34 35.35 -24.74
C GLY A 631 25.20 36.34 -23.58
N ALA A 632 24.36 37.37 -23.78
CA ALA A 632 23.97 38.31 -22.75
C ALA A 632 22.74 37.81 -21.99
N ILE A 633 22.56 38.25 -20.75
CA ILE A 633 21.43 37.90 -19.87
C ILE A 633 20.71 39.19 -19.49
N ALA A 634 19.40 39.24 -19.70
CA ALA A 634 18.56 40.38 -19.34
C ALA A 634 17.47 39.95 -18.34
N GLY A 635 17.40 40.63 -17.21
CA GLY A 635 16.27 40.64 -16.29
C GLY A 635 15.35 41.83 -16.61
N THR A 636 14.07 41.55 -16.76
CA THR A 636 13.00 42.53 -16.96
C THR A 636 11.97 42.42 -15.84
N ASP A 637 11.08 43.40 -15.71
CA ASP A 637 10.10 43.47 -14.61
C ASP A 637 10.77 43.40 -13.21
N ASN A 638 10.51 42.37 -12.41
CA ASN A 638 11.08 42.18 -11.08
C ASN A 638 12.30 41.22 -11.09
N ALA A 639 12.78 40.79 -12.25
CA ALA A 639 13.81 39.76 -12.39
C ALA A 639 15.20 40.20 -11.90
N ALA A 640 15.50 39.99 -10.62
CA ALA A 640 16.89 40.00 -10.14
C ALA A 640 17.66 38.80 -10.73
N ILE A 641 18.91 39.01 -11.17
CA ILE A 641 19.72 37.97 -11.79
C ILE A 641 20.83 37.52 -10.85
N THR A 642 20.84 36.24 -10.50
CA THR A 642 21.86 35.62 -9.64
C THR A 642 22.61 34.53 -10.40
N LEU A 643 23.95 34.63 -10.46
CA LEU A 643 24.83 33.64 -11.09
C LEU A 643 25.74 33.03 -10.03
N ILE A 644 25.72 31.70 -9.88
CA ILE A 644 26.54 30.97 -8.90
C ILE A 644 27.31 29.85 -9.59
N GLY A 645 28.55 30.12 -10.00
CA GLY A 645 29.41 29.15 -10.69
C GLY A 645 30.64 28.78 -9.89
N GLY A 646 31.28 27.64 -10.21
CA GLY A 646 32.68 27.44 -9.87
C GLY A 646 33.57 28.48 -10.54
N SER A 647 33.27 28.85 -11.79
CA SER A 647 33.70 30.08 -12.46
C SER A 647 32.55 30.70 -13.26
N VAL A 648 32.59 31.99 -13.53
CA VAL A 648 31.56 32.70 -14.32
C VAL A 648 32.22 33.46 -15.46
N SER A 649 31.80 33.21 -16.70
CA SER A 649 32.29 33.86 -17.92
C SER A 649 31.15 34.11 -18.91
N VAL A 650 30.50 35.27 -18.87
CA VAL A 650 29.29 35.57 -19.67
C VAL A 650 29.40 36.90 -20.44
N GLY A 651 28.44 37.17 -21.33
CA GLY A 651 28.31 38.47 -22.00
C GLY A 651 27.83 39.58 -21.05
N ASP A 652 27.07 40.54 -21.58
CA ASP A 652 26.44 41.58 -20.77
C ASP A 652 25.39 40.98 -19.83
N VAL A 653 25.25 41.52 -18.61
CA VAL A 653 24.16 41.18 -17.69
C VAL A 653 23.42 42.46 -17.32
N THR A 654 22.12 42.52 -17.61
CA THR A 654 21.28 43.67 -17.29
C THR A 654 20.12 43.27 -16.41
N SER A 655 19.78 44.03 -15.38
CA SER A 655 18.55 43.84 -14.57
C SER A 655 18.31 45.02 -13.66
N THR A 656 17.17 45.69 -13.79
CA THR A 656 16.80 46.81 -12.92
C THR A 656 16.60 46.41 -11.46
N ALA A 657 16.28 45.14 -11.18
CA ALA A 657 16.04 44.62 -9.83
C ALA A 657 17.32 44.22 -9.08
N GLY A 658 18.45 44.10 -9.78
CA GLY A 658 19.76 43.82 -9.19
C GLY A 658 20.46 42.61 -9.79
N ILE A 659 21.77 42.54 -9.55
CA ILE A 659 22.66 41.52 -10.12
C ILE A 659 23.58 40.99 -9.03
N ASN A 660 23.58 39.67 -8.82
CA ASN A 660 24.47 38.99 -7.88
C ASN A 660 25.30 37.93 -8.59
N ILE A 661 26.62 38.03 -8.53
CA ILE A 661 27.52 37.06 -9.18
C ILE A 661 28.47 36.48 -8.13
N THR A 662 28.47 35.16 -7.99
CA THR A 662 29.40 34.42 -7.14
C THR A 662 30.19 33.41 -7.96
N SER A 663 31.51 33.49 -7.84
CA SER A 663 32.44 32.44 -8.28
C SER A 663 33.07 31.77 -7.06
N SER A 664 32.78 30.48 -6.87
CA SER A 664 33.20 29.73 -5.68
C SER A 664 34.68 29.31 -5.72
N ARG A 665 35.30 29.23 -6.91
CA ARG A 665 36.69 28.74 -7.07
C ARG A 665 37.52 29.53 -8.09
N GLY A 666 36.94 29.91 -9.21
CA GLY A 666 37.59 30.54 -10.34
C GLY A 666 37.32 32.03 -10.44
N SER A 667 37.52 32.59 -11.62
CA SER A 667 37.31 34.01 -11.89
C SER A 667 35.88 34.33 -12.33
N VAL A 668 35.54 35.61 -12.27
CA VAL A 668 34.37 36.22 -12.92
C VAL A 668 34.86 37.03 -14.11
N SER A 669 34.34 36.75 -15.31
CA SER A 669 34.57 37.49 -16.54
C SER A 669 33.22 37.86 -17.16
N THR A 670 32.90 39.15 -17.30
CA THR A 670 31.59 39.58 -17.85
C THR A 670 31.76 40.69 -18.87
N GLY A 671 30.73 40.89 -19.69
CA GLY A 671 30.54 42.15 -20.40
C GLY A 671 30.17 43.29 -19.42
N THR A 672 29.34 44.21 -19.88
CA THR A 672 28.73 45.25 -19.05
C THR A 672 27.74 44.65 -18.05
N LEU A 673 27.85 45.04 -16.79
CA LEU A 673 26.86 44.77 -15.75
C LEU A 673 26.04 46.04 -15.52
N SER A 674 24.73 45.97 -15.68
CA SER A 674 23.89 47.17 -15.59
C SER A 674 22.55 46.91 -14.94
N SER A 675 22.37 47.42 -13.73
CA SER A 675 21.05 47.57 -13.09
C SER A 675 20.43 48.94 -13.32
N ARG A 676 20.97 49.70 -14.28
CA ARG A 676 20.50 51.04 -14.63
C ARG A 676 18.99 51.06 -14.86
N THR A 677 18.32 51.98 -14.18
CA THR A 677 16.92 52.33 -14.45
C THR A 677 16.75 53.81 -14.77
N GLN A 678 15.80 54.11 -15.66
CA GLN A 678 15.34 55.49 -15.91
C GLN A 678 14.17 55.88 -15.01
N ASN A 679 13.63 54.93 -14.25
CA ASN A 679 12.48 55.10 -13.38
C ASN A 679 12.76 54.45 -12.02
N GLY A 680 12.69 55.21 -10.93
CA GLY A 680 12.91 54.68 -9.59
C GLY A 680 14.38 54.48 -9.22
N GLU A 681 14.59 53.60 -8.23
CA GLU A 681 15.90 53.23 -7.68
C GLU A 681 16.49 52.06 -8.48
N ALA A 682 17.80 52.08 -8.72
CA ALA A 682 18.49 50.96 -9.34
C ALA A 682 18.78 49.86 -8.32
N GLY A 683 18.63 48.60 -8.70
CA GLY A 683 19.03 47.47 -7.87
C GLY A 683 20.54 47.36 -7.69
N ASP A 684 20.96 46.68 -6.64
CA ASP A 684 22.38 46.54 -6.31
C ASP A 684 23.12 45.61 -7.29
N ILE A 685 24.43 45.81 -7.41
CA ILE A 685 25.32 44.92 -8.15
C ILE A 685 26.39 44.39 -7.20
N SER A 686 26.36 43.08 -6.94
CA SER A 686 27.32 42.40 -6.07
C SER A 686 28.10 41.33 -6.83
N ILE A 687 29.43 41.34 -6.69
CA ILE A 687 30.34 40.36 -7.28
C ILE A 687 31.25 39.81 -6.18
N ARG A 688 31.23 38.49 -5.98
CA ARG A 688 32.16 37.79 -5.10
C ARG A 688 32.92 36.72 -5.87
N SER A 689 34.24 36.86 -5.97
CA SER A 689 35.08 35.96 -6.76
C SER A 689 36.21 35.35 -5.92
N ALA A 690 36.33 34.02 -5.94
CA ALA A 690 37.50 33.32 -5.43
C ALA A 690 38.76 33.53 -6.31
N GLY A 691 38.58 33.98 -7.56
CA GLY A 691 39.63 34.32 -8.50
C GLY A 691 39.68 35.82 -8.81
N ALA A 692 40.02 36.16 -10.05
CA ALA A 692 39.98 37.54 -10.53
C ALA A 692 38.54 37.96 -10.89
N VAL A 693 38.33 39.27 -11.03
CA VAL A 693 37.13 39.87 -11.62
C VAL A 693 37.59 40.68 -12.83
N ALA A 694 37.00 40.39 -14.00
CA ALA A 694 37.15 41.18 -15.22
C ALA A 694 35.74 41.52 -15.73
N SER A 695 35.38 42.80 -15.81
CA SER A 695 34.08 43.22 -16.34
C SER A 695 34.23 44.41 -17.28
N GLY A 696 33.21 44.61 -18.13
CA GLY A 696 32.96 45.91 -18.76
C GLY A 696 32.56 46.98 -17.73
N ASN A 697 31.67 47.89 -18.11
CA ASN A 697 31.14 48.87 -17.17
C ASN A 697 30.26 48.19 -16.10
N VAL A 698 30.24 48.74 -14.89
CA VAL A 698 29.36 48.30 -13.79
C VAL A 698 28.47 49.49 -13.42
N ASN A 699 27.18 49.40 -13.71
CA ASN A 699 26.31 50.58 -13.76
C ASN A 699 24.99 50.35 -13.02
N ALA A 700 24.93 50.81 -11.78
CA ALA A 700 23.76 50.83 -10.91
C ALA A 700 23.14 52.23 -10.81
N PHE A 701 23.04 52.94 -11.96
CA PHE A 701 22.45 54.27 -11.98
C PHE A 701 20.92 54.23 -11.92
N GLY A 702 20.30 54.96 -10.98
CA GLY A 702 18.84 55.12 -10.95
C GLY A 702 18.38 56.57 -11.03
N ALA A 703 17.11 56.78 -11.37
CA ALA A 703 16.55 58.12 -11.46
C ALA A 703 16.37 58.74 -10.06
N SER A 704 15.76 58.00 -9.13
CA SER A 704 15.50 58.46 -7.75
C SER A 704 16.46 57.92 -6.71
N GLY A 705 17.32 56.95 -7.04
CA GLY A 705 18.35 56.41 -6.15
C GLY A 705 19.31 55.49 -6.90
N GLY A 706 20.61 55.58 -6.60
CA GLY A 706 21.61 54.67 -7.18
C GLY A 706 21.70 53.40 -6.34
N GLY A 707 21.93 52.26 -7.00
CA GLY A 707 22.16 50.98 -6.32
C GLY A 707 23.59 50.87 -5.80
N ASP A 708 23.78 50.09 -4.75
CA ASP A 708 25.10 49.80 -4.21
C ASP A 708 25.87 48.86 -5.15
N ILE A 709 27.17 49.08 -5.25
CA ILE A 709 28.09 48.25 -6.02
C ILE A 709 29.12 47.67 -5.07
N SER A 710 29.17 46.34 -4.96
CA SER A 710 30.15 45.64 -4.13
C SER A 710 30.92 44.62 -4.95
N ILE A 711 32.25 44.72 -4.98
CA ILE A 711 33.12 43.81 -5.71
C ILE A 711 34.21 43.30 -4.79
N SER A 712 34.21 41.99 -4.55
CA SER A 712 35.25 41.30 -3.76
C SER A 712 35.93 40.22 -4.58
N ALA A 713 37.26 40.22 -4.60
CA ALA A 713 38.06 39.24 -5.34
C ALA A 713 39.35 38.84 -4.60
N SER A 714 39.71 37.56 -4.67
CA SER A 714 41.05 37.12 -4.23
C SER A 714 42.13 37.36 -5.31
N GLY A 715 41.70 37.61 -6.55
CA GLY A 715 42.56 38.01 -7.67
C GLY A 715 42.54 39.52 -7.93
N ARG A 716 42.98 39.90 -9.15
CA ARG A 716 42.86 41.27 -9.66
C ARG A 716 41.39 41.61 -9.88
N ILE A 717 41.00 42.84 -9.56
CA ILE A 717 39.73 43.45 -10.00
C ILE A 717 40.05 44.36 -11.17
N GLY A 718 39.46 44.09 -12.34
CA GLY A 718 39.56 44.94 -13.52
C GLY A 718 38.18 45.24 -14.06
N THR A 719 37.75 46.51 -14.02
CA THR A 719 36.44 46.92 -14.52
C THR A 719 36.54 48.17 -15.40
N GLY A 720 35.50 48.43 -16.20
CA GLY A 720 35.31 49.70 -16.88
C GLY A 720 34.94 50.84 -15.92
N THR A 721 33.96 51.65 -16.31
CA THR A 721 33.37 52.65 -15.43
C THR A 721 32.44 51.99 -14.41
N ILE A 722 32.64 52.29 -13.13
CA ILE A 722 31.74 51.98 -12.03
C ILE A 722 30.83 53.20 -11.81
N ASN A 723 29.51 52.99 -11.77
CA ASN A 723 28.55 54.07 -11.66
C ASN A 723 27.36 53.70 -10.77
N SER A 724 27.39 54.15 -9.52
CA SER A 724 26.30 54.07 -8.53
C SER A 724 25.56 55.41 -8.38
N SER A 725 25.67 56.30 -9.36
CA SER A 725 25.07 57.64 -9.30
C SER A 725 23.54 57.62 -9.40
N SER A 726 22.88 58.71 -9.01
CA SER A 726 21.46 58.94 -9.25
C SER A 726 21.19 60.29 -9.94
N GLN A 727 20.01 60.44 -10.54
CA GLN A 727 19.61 61.70 -11.19
C GLN A 727 19.16 62.76 -10.16
N SER A 728 18.30 62.38 -9.21
CA SER A 728 17.66 63.33 -8.29
C SER A 728 17.45 62.78 -6.86
N GLY A 729 18.27 61.81 -6.42
CA GLY A 729 18.19 61.23 -5.07
C GLY A 729 19.56 60.90 -4.47
N ASN A 730 19.64 59.92 -3.57
CA ASN A 730 20.92 59.47 -3.02
C ASN A 730 21.66 58.60 -4.04
N ALA A 731 22.97 58.74 -4.17
CA ALA A 731 23.79 57.76 -4.89
C ALA A 731 24.06 56.55 -4.00
N GLY A 732 24.21 55.38 -4.62
CA GLY A 732 24.64 54.15 -3.94
C GLY A 732 26.14 54.18 -3.65
N SER A 733 26.56 53.36 -2.70
CA SER A 733 27.95 53.18 -2.31
C SER A 733 28.68 52.25 -3.28
N SER A 734 29.99 52.44 -3.45
CA SER A 734 30.86 51.57 -4.24
C SER A 734 31.97 51.01 -3.36
N THR A 735 31.93 49.71 -3.07
CA THR A 735 32.94 49.01 -2.26
C THR A 735 33.72 48.03 -3.12
N LEU A 736 35.04 48.17 -3.16
CA LEU A 736 35.95 47.30 -3.90
C LEU A 736 36.99 46.70 -2.96
N THR A 737 37.04 45.38 -2.84
CA THR A 737 38.03 44.67 -2.02
C THR A 737 38.75 43.61 -2.83
N GLY A 738 40.00 43.89 -3.21
CA GLY A 738 40.86 42.99 -3.99
C GLY A 738 42.10 42.60 -3.20
N GLN A 739 42.45 41.31 -3.15
CA GLN A 739 43.73 40.89 -2.55
C GLN A 739 44.95 41.20 -3.44
N LYS A 740 44.72 41.52 -4.73
CA LYS A 740 45.74 41.96 -5.68
C LYS A 740 45.41 43.35 -6.22
N ASP A 741 45.77 43.62 -7.47
CA ASP A 741 45.56 44.91 -8.11
C ASP A 741 44.07 45.20 -8.31
N ILE A 742 43.70 46.47 -8.23
CA ILE A 742 42.38 47.00 -8.59
C ILE A 742 42.61 48.04 -9.69
N GLU A 743 42.06 47.80 -10.88
CA GLU A 743 42.14 48.69 -12.04
C GLU A 743 40.73 49.05 -12.53
N VAL A 744 40.40 50.34 -12.49
CA VAL A 744 39.08 50.84 -12.89
C VAL A 744 39.19 52.07 -13.79
N THR A 745 38.30 52.24 -14.77
CA THR A 745 38.36 53.41 -15.67
C THR A 745 37.93 54.71 -14.96
N SER A 746 36.83 54.66 -14.22
CA SER A 746 36.35 55.76 -13.37
C SER A 746 35.29 55.24 -12.40
N ILE A 747 35.14 55.89 -11.25
CA ILE A 747 34.06 55.63 -10.28
C ILE A 747 33.17 56.86 -10.18
N LYS A 748 31.86 56.68 -10.30
CA LYS A 748 30.84 57.74 -10.26
C LYS A 748 29.77 57.42 -9.23
N ALA A 749 29.75 58.16 -8.11
CA ALA A 749 28.75 58.04 -7.04
C ALA A 749 28.07 59.41 -6.77
N ARG A 750 27.53 60.04 -7.82
CA ARG A 750 26.92 61.39 -7.75
C ARG A 750 25.41 61.31 -7.52
N GLY A 751 24.88 62.13 -6.62
CA GLY A 751 23.45 62.31 -6.39
C GLY A 751 23.21 63.64 -5.67
N ASN A 752 21.98 63.88 -5.22
CA ASN A 752 21.69 64.96 -4.25
C ASN A 752 22.51 64.76 -2.97
N THR A 753 22.65 63.50 -2.56
CA THR A 753 23.66 63.03 -1.60
C THR A 753 24.59 62.08 -2.35
N GLY A 754 25.91 62.32 -2.32
CA GLY A 754 26.89 61.42 -2.91
C GLY A 754 26.98 60.11 -2.12
N GLY A 755 27.36 59.03 -2.81
CA GLY A 755 27.56 57.71 -2.21
C GLY A 755 29.01 57.53 -1.76
N ASP A 756 29.22 56.64 -0.78
CA ASP A 756 30.56 56.34 -0.29
C ASP A 756 31.35 55.52 -1.32
N VAL A 757 32.66 55.75 -1.39
CA VAL A 757 33.56 54.95 -2.24
C VAL A 757 34.67 54.38 -1.36
N GLU A 758 34.64 53.07 -1.17
CA GLU A 758 35.63 52.33 -0.38
C GLU A 758 36.44 51.42 -1.29
N ILE A 759 37.78 51.50 -1.20
CA ILE A 759 38.69 50.71 -2.02
C ILE A 759 39.78 50.14 -1.13
N ALA A 760 39.85 48.81 -1.07
CA ALA A 760 40.88 48.06 -0.38
C ALA A 760 41.62 47.17 -1.39
N ALA A 761 42.79 47.63 -1.85
CA ALA A 761 43.67 46.89 -2.75
C ALA A 761 44.86 46.30 -1.99
N GLY A 762 45.07 44.98 -2.08
CA GLY A 762 46.29 44.32 -1.60
C GLY A 762 47.49 44.52 -2.52
N GLY A 763 47.24 44.90 -3.78
CA GLY A 763 48.25 45.27 -4.78
C GLY A 763 48.21 46.77 -5.13
N ARG A 764 48.36 47.09 -6.42
CA ARG A 764 48.25 48.46 -6.95
C ARG A 764 46.80 48.84 -7.18
N PHE A 765 46.47 50.11 -6.90
CA PHE A 765 45.24 50.73 -7.38
C PHE A 765 45.58 51.64 -8.57
N GLY A 766 44.87 51.46 -9.69
CA GLY A 766 45.15 52.10 -10.98
C GLY A 766 43.91 52.58 -11.72
#